data_AF-A0A0S6X0T2-F1
#
_entry.id   AF-A0A0S6X0T2-F1
#
_cell.length_a   1.000
_cell.length_b   1.000
_cell.length_c   1.000
_cell.angle_alpha   90.00
_cell.angle_beta   90.00
_cell.angle_gamma   90.00
#
_symmetry.space_group_name_H-M   'P 1'
#
loop_
_entity.id
_entity.type
_entity.pdbx_description
1 polymer ?
#
loop_
_entity_poly.entity_id
_entity_poly.type
_entity_poly.pdbx_seq_one_letter_code
_entity_poly.pdbx_strand_id
1 'polypeptide(L)'
;MPRPSSQKPTAASKQGQGKRGAKRRQPAERPVAQFHEWEEPDSFDEALRLHLKRFNETSLLLHRAIIRPDETFHTDTLKGWSRGKRLPRNVASLDVLARIEARYGLPSDYFKAKLPHPGRAPADHGVRGIAPAEQRRLSWHLPDDFAQRSRKERAEILEWVRTVIVSGSTEYRRYQADAAKLRYGLRFPSLTGRKPQGRPAPIQGQDEDGEALPGTSLSRTAKEAPPRLTGELAELIRFKSSTLTDIGFHRNGVWNDETIQQKVEHLGLLFGAMHAGPDDAVAGLGVPAGQLTLALLVFPRTWDWYIQWREARRGFFTRWEVDMLRLGAALTRKRTGWLRQMPELAMRLLPIEGLLSAADVEAARQDWDTACDRLHAHAVARAKEIERVARVHRDPFEPILPVLEADSPVGEYRKIADEVLRLAPDPDRYPRAAAEAARAFLLIRLGLHLGLRQKNLRQLMVCPRDRLPRSERQLEALKRGEIRWSERDHGWEVVIPANAFKNAGSSFFDGRPFRLVLPDLGGLHRHIDEFIRRHRPVLLGTIADPGTFFVKTTKVTSRTAEYDQNTFYEAWRLVIQRYGIFNPYTQRGVIKGLLPHGPHNIRDVLATHILKQTGSYERASYAIQDTPDMVAKHYGRFLPQDKSALAAQILNQVWLAA
;
A
#
# COMPACT_ATOMS: atom_id res chain seq x y z
N MET A 1 -16.59 -61.49 -54.03
CA MET A 1 -15.86 -62.76 -54.24
C MET A 1 -14.83 -62.91 -53.13
N PRO A 2 -15.16 -63.65 -52.06
CA PRO A 2 -14.26 -64.03 -50.96
C PRO A 2 -13.71 -65.46 -51.18
N ARG A 3 -12.58 -65.81 -50.55
CA ARG A 3 -12.22 -67.16 -50.00
C ARG A 3 -10.72 -67.26 -49.68
N PRO A 4 -10.25 -68.18 -48.81
CA PRO A 4 -11.01 -69.03 -47.90
C PRO A 4 -10.49 -69.04 -46.44
N SER A 5 -11.40 -69.42 -45.57
CA SER A 5 -11.18 -70.05 -44.28
C SER A 5 -10.48 -71.41 -44.41
N SER A 6 -9.54 -71.71 -43.51
CA SER A 6 -9.22 -73.08 -43.12
C SER A 6 -9.24 -73.20 -41.59
N GLN A 7 -10.28 -73.86 -41.12
CA GLN A 7 -10.43 -74.42 -39.77
C GLN A 7 -9.70 -75.78 -39.73
N LYS A 8 -8.88 -76.06 -38.70
CA LYS A 8 -9.07 -77.02 -37.57
C LYS A 8 -7.66 -77.56 -37.19
N PRO A 9 -7.43 -78.24 -36.03
CA PRO A 9 -8.37 -78.64 -34.97
C PRO A 9 -7.90 -78.31 -33.53
N THR A 10 -8.89 -78.41 -32.64
CA THR A 10 -8.82 -78.55 -31.18
C THR A 10 -7.92 -79.71 -30.72
N ALA A 11 -7.01 -79.44 -29.78
CA ALA A 11 -6.38 -80.45 -28.94
C ALA A 11 -6.32 -79.99 -27.47
N ALA A 12 -6.97 -80.80 -26.62
CA ALA A 12 -6.78 -81.02 -25.19
C ALA A 12 -6.83 -79.81 -24.22
N SER A 13 -7.90 -79.79 -23.43
CA SER A 13 -8.02 -79.04 -22.18
C SER A 13 -6.91 -79.40 -21.19
N LYS A 14 -5.92 -78.50 -21.03
CA LYS A 14 -5.10 -78.47 -19.82
C LYS A 14 -5.83 -77.63 -18.77
N GLN A 15 -6.29 -78.30 -17.72
CA GLN A 15 -6.81 -77.70 -16.51
C GLN A 15 -5.85 -76.60 -16.02
N GLY A 16 -6.32 -75.35 -16.05
CA GLY A 16 -5.57 -74.21 -15.56
C GLY A 16 -5.39 -74.32 -14.05
N GLN A 17 -4.15 -74.51 -13.61
CA GLN A 17 -3.76 -74.18 -12.24
C GLN A 17 -3.98 -72.67 -12.04
N GLY A 18 -5.08 -72.33 -11.36
CA GLY A 18 -5.37 -70.97 -10.95
C GLY A 18 -4.25 -70.45 -10.06
N LYS A 19 -3.49 -69.46 -10.54
CA LYS A 19 -2.60 -68.65 -9.70
C LYS A 19 -3.45 -67.99 -8.60
N ARG A 20 -3.31 -68.47 -7.36
CA ARG A 20 -3.80 -67.80 -6.16
C ARG A 20 -3.28 -66.36 -6.15
N GLY A 21 -4.17 -65.38 -6.36
CA GLY A 21 -3.82 -63.98 -6.23
C GLY A 21 -3.28 -63.69 -4.83
N ALA A 22 -2.16 -62.96 -4.74
CA ALA A 22 -1.54 -62.60 -3.47
C ALA A 22 -2.56 -61.97 -2.52
N LYS A 23 -2.68 -62.49 -1.29
CA LYS A 23 -3.52 -61.93 -0.23
C LYS A 23 -3.18 -60.45 -0.07
N ARG A 24 -4.16 -59.56 -0.26
CA ARG A 24 -3.98 -58.11 -0.12
C ARG A 24 -3.63 -57.80 1.34
N ARG A 25 -2.45 -57.20 1.57
CA ARG A 25 -2.01 -56.73 2.91
C ARG A 25 -3.03 -55.73 3.47
N GLN A 26 -3.56 -56.00 4.66
CA GLN A 26 -4.46 -55.09 5.38
C GLN A 26 -3.65 -54.03 6.14
N PRO A 27 -4.17 -52.81 6.31
CA PRO A 27 -3.50 -51.79 7.10
C PRO A 27 -3.43 -52.19 8.58
N ALA A 28 -2.26 -52.09 9.20
CA ALA A 28 -2.14 -52.19 10.65
C ALA A 28 -2.70 -50.92 11.30
N GLU A 29 -3.32 -51.03 12.47
CA GLU A 29 -3.89 -49.88 13.19
C GLU A 29 -2.80 -48.87 13.59
N ARG A 30 -1.64 -49.35 14.06
CA ARG A 30 -0.43 -48.55 14.31
C ARG A 30 0.78 -49.20 13.60
N PRO A 31 1.33 -48.59 12.53
CA PRO A 31 2.48 -49.15 11.84
C PRO A 31 3.76 -48.95 12.67
N VAL A 32 4.68 -49.91 12.61
CA VAL A 32 5.98 -49.84 13.31
C VAL A 32 7.02 -49.25 12.35
N ALA A 33 7.79 -48.27 12.83
CA ALA A 33 8.87 -47.68 12.04
C ALA A 33 10.01 -48.68 11.84
N GLN A 34 10.55 -48.77 10.62
CA GLN A 34 11.71 -49.59 10.29
C GLN A 34 13.02 -48.95 10.74
N PHE A 35 13.03 -47.63 10.91
CA PHE A 35 14.17 -46.86 11.38
C PHE A 35 13.67 -45.62 12.13
N HIS A 36 14.50 -45.15 13.08
CA HIS A 36 14.19 -44.04 13.97
C HIS A 36 15.04 -42.79 13.72
N GLU A 37 16.10 -42.91 12.92
CA GLU A 37 16.97 -41.81 12.52
C GLU A 37 16.77 -41.51 11.03
N TRP A 38 16.65 -40.23 10.68
CA TRP A 38 16.53 -39.78 9.30
C TRP A 38 17.05 -38.35 9.15
N GLU A 39 17.48 -38.00 7.94
CA GLU A 39 17.74 -36.62 7.56
C GLU A 39 16.44 -35.94 7.17
N GLU A 40 16.22 -34.75 7.71
CA GLU A 40 14.95 -34.03 7.59
C GLU A 40 14.81 -33.41 6.18
N PRO A 41 13.85 -33.85 5.35
CA PRO A 41 13.76 -33.34 3.98
C PRO A 41 13.16 -31.93 3.94
N ASP A 42 13.63 -31.09 3.02
CA ASP A 42 13.14 -29.72 2.87
C ASP A 42 11.72 -29.66 2.26
N SER A 43 11.40 -30.60 1.35
CA SER A 43 10.15 -30.58 0.60
C SER A 43 9.09 -31.56 1.12
N PHE A 44 7.82 -31.20 0.96
CA PHE A 44 6.70 -32.06 1.35
C PHE A 44 6.71 -33.43 0.66
N ASP A 45 7.03 -33.50 -0.63
CA ASP A 45 6.98 -34.77 -1.36
C ASP A 45 8.11 -35.73 -0.97
N GLU A 46 9.29 -35.19 -0.65
CA GLU A 46 10.39 -35.97 -0.09
C GLU A 46 10.07 -36.45 1.32
N ALA A 47 9.52 -35.59 2.17
CA ALA A 47 9.07 -35.97 3.52
C ALA A 47 8.00 -37.07 3.47
N LEU A 48 7.02 -36.96 2.56
CA LEU A 48 6.00 -38.00 2.41
C LEU A 48 6.59 -39.32 1.91
N ARG A 49 7.54 -39.28 0.95
CA ARG A 49 8.26 -40.47 0.48
C ARG A 49 9.10 -41.12 1.58
N LEU A 50 9.78 -40.30 2.38
CA LEU A 50 10.58 -40.74 3.51
C LEU A 50 9.73 -41.51 4.51
N HIS A 51 8.60 -40.94 4.96
CA HIS A 51 7.76 -41.60 5.96
C HIS A 51 7.01 -42.81 5.40
N LEU A 52 6.62 -42.81 4.13
CA LEU A 52 6.12 -44.04 3.47
C LEU A 52 7.17 -45.16 3.51
N LYS A 53 8.45 -44.84 3.25
CA LYS A 53 9.57 -45.80 3.36
C LYS A 53 9.80 -46.22 4.81
N ARG A 54 9.79 -45.27 5.75
CA ARG A 54 9.99 -45.50 7.19
C ARG A 54 9.02 -46.51 7.76
N PHE A 55 7.76 -46.50 7.33
CA PHE A 55 6.75 -47.45 7.79
C PHE A 55 6.52 -48.63 6.82
N ASN A 56 7.30 -48.73 5.74
CA ASN A 56 7.16 -49.72 4.68
C ASN A 56 5.72 -49.84 4.15
N GLU A 57 5.14 -48.67 3.90
CA GLU A 57 3.80 -48.52 3.36
C GLU A 57 3.86 -48.00 1.92
N THR A 58 2.95 -48.51 1.09
CA THR A 58 2.71 -47.93 -0.23
C THR A 58 1.62 -46.88 -0.15
N SER A 59 1.53 -45.94 -1.12
CA SER A 59 0.44 -44.95 -1.15
C SER A 59 -0.96 -45.60 -1.12
N LEU A 60 -1.11 -46.82 -1.66
CA LEU A 60 -2.36 -47.59 -1.62
C LEU A 60 -2.65 -48.14 -0.21
N LEU A 61 -1.63 -48.61 0.50
CA LEU A 61 -1.79 -49.11 1.87
C LEU A 61 -2.12 -47.96 2.82
N LEU A 62 -1.39 -46.84 2.71
CA LEU A 62 -1.65 -45.63 3.48
C LEU A 62 -3.07 -45.09 3.21
N HIS A 63 -3.47 -45.01 1.93
CA HIS A 63 -4.80 -44.56 1.54
C HIS A 63 -5.92 -45.34 2.24
N ARG A 64 -5.83 -46.68 2.23
CA ARG A 64 -6.80 -47.55 2.91
C ARG A 64 -6.78 -47.39 4.43
N ALA A 65 -5.65 -46.99 5.01
CA ALA A 65 -5.50 -46.83 6.45
C ALA A 65 -6.14 -45.55 6.99
N ILE A 66 -6.22 -44.50 6.16
CA ILE A 66 -6.60 -43.16 6.63
C ILE A 66 -7.97 -42.71 6.14
N ILE A 67 -8.52 -43.31 5.08
CA ILE A 67 -9.79 -42.88 4.48
C ILE A 67 -10.99 -43.31 5.32
N ARG A 68 -11.95 -42.41 5.52
CA ARG A 68 -13.21 -42.70 6.23
C ARG A 68 -14.27 -43.26 5.27
N PRO A 69 -15.30 -43.97 5.78
CA PRO A 69 -16.47 -44.31 4.97
C PRO A 69 -17.07 -43.06 4.32
N ASP A 70 -17.48 -43.16 3.05
CA ASP A 70 -18.10 -42.10 2.24
C ASP A 70 -17.20 -40.89 1.86
N GLU A 71 -15.88 -40.99 2.06
CA GLU A 71 -14.93 -39.95 1.69
C GLU A 71 -14.44 -40.08 0.23
N THR A 72 -14.47 -39.00 -0.55
CA THR A 72 -14.16 -38.98 -2.00
C THR A 72 -12.66 -38.86 -2.33
N PHE A 73 -11.77 -39.13 -1.37
CA PHE A 73 -10.34 -38.97 -1.55
C PHE A 73 -9.73 -40.15 -2.34
N HIS A 74 -9.16 -39.90 -3.52
CA HIS A 74 -8.62 -40.96 -4.39
C HIS A 74 -7.15 -41.30 -4.13
N THR A 75 -6.78 -42.58 -4.25
CA THR A 75 -5.40 -43.07 -4.05
C THR A 75 -4.37 -42.39 -4.98
N ASP A 76 -4.75 -42.04 -6.20
CA ASP A 76 -3.88 -41.33 -7.16
C ASP A 76 -3.46 -39.95 -6.67
N THR A 77 -4.24 -39.34 -5.76
CA THR A 77 -3.89 -38.06 -5.14
C THR A 77 -2.68 -38.21 -4.22
N LEU A 78 -2.65 -39.23 -3.34
CA LEU A 78 -1.47 -39.54 -2.50
C LEU A 78 -0.24 -39.89 -3.34
N LYS A 79 -0.42 -40.67 -4.41
CA LYS A 79 0.65 -41.01 -5.35
C LYS A 79 1.18 -39.77 -6.09
N GLY A 80 0.30 -38.81 -6.37
CA GLY A 80 0.64 -37.52 -6.95
C GLY A 80 1.39 -36.62 -5.95
N TRP A 81 1.02 -36.68 -4.67
CA TRP A 81 1.68 -35.96 -3.57
C TRP A 81 3.11 -36.46 -3.37
N SER A 82 3.32 -37.76 -3.27
CA SER A 82 4.66 -38.34 -3.06
C SER A 82 5.61 -38.14 -4.25
N ARG A 83 5.08 -37.73 -5.42
CA ARG A 83 5.86 -37.44 -6.64
C ARG A 83 5.99 -35.93 -6.91
N GLY A 84 5.51 -35.07 -5.99
CA GLY A 84 5.48 -33.61 -6.16
C GLY A 84 4.49 -33.08 -7.20
N LYS A 85 3.82 -33.96 -7.97
CA LYS A 85 2.89 -33.59 -9.08
C LYS A 85 1.63 -32.89 -8.61
N ARG A 86 1.13 -33.21 -7.40
CA ARG A 86 -0.05 -32.59 -6.77
C ARG A 86 0.32 -32.18 -5.34
N LEU A 87 -0.45 -31.26 -4.76
CA LEU A 87 -0.29 -30.87 -3.35
C LEU A 87 -1.64 -30.77 -2.64
N PRO A 88 -1.67 -30.96 -1.32
CA PRO A 88 -2.79 -30.60 -0.45
C PRO A 88 -3.11 -29.11 -0.58
N ARG A 89 -4.37 -28.76 -0.88
CA ARG A 89 -4.79 -27.35 -1.13
C ARG A 89 -6.10 -26.93 -0.47
N ASN A 90 -6.94 -27.87 -0.06
CA ASN A 90 -8.23 -27.61 0.58
C ASN A 90 -8.27 -28.23 1.99
N VAL A 91 -9.29 -27.87 2.76
CA VAL A 91 -9.44 -28.30 4.16
C VAL A 91 -9.45 -29.83 4.25
N ALA A 92 -10.17 -30.50 3.34
CA ALA A 92 -10.20 -31.96 3.28
C ALA A 92 -8.80 -32.57 3.09
N SER A 93 -7.97 -32.00 2.21
CA SER A 93 -6.60 -32.49 2.00
C SER A 93 -5.69 -32.24 3.20
N LEU A 94 -5.89 -31.16 3.95
CA LEU A 94 -5.13 -30.88 5.17
C LEU A 94 -5.55 -31.82 6.32
N ASP A 95 -6.83 -32.15 6.43
CA ASP A 95 -7.32 -33.17 7.37
C ASP A 95 -6.75 -34.57 7.05
N VAL A 96 -6.59 -34.89 5.76
CA VAL A 96 -5.85 -36.09 5.34
C VAL A 96 -4.40 -36.05 5.83
N LEU A 97 -3.71 -34.90 5.73
CA LEU A 97 -2.34 -34.78 6.25
C LEU A 97 -2.27 -35.00 7.77
N ALA A 98 -3.17 -34.35 8.52
CA ALA A 98 -3.22 -34.51 9.98
C ALA A 98 -3.43 -35.98 10.39
N ARG A 99 -4.23 -36.74 9.63
CA ARG A 99 -4.39 -38.19 9.83
C ARG A 99 -3.11 -38.98 9.56
N ILE A 100 -2.35 -38.60 8.52
CA ILE A 100 -1.04 -39.23 8.23
C ILE A 100 -0.04 -38.91 9.35
N GLU A 101 0.00 -37.66 9.81
CA GLU A 101 0.86 -37.22 10.92
C GLU A 101 0.57 -38.01 12.20
N ALA A 102 -0.70 -38.09 12.59
CA ALA A 102 -1.13 -38.87 13.75
C ALA A 102 -0.78 -40.36 13.61
N ARG A 103 -0.96 -40.94 12.42
CA ARG A 103 -0.61 -42.34 12.14
C ARG A 103 0.89 -42.62 12.28
N TYR A 104 1.72 -41.67 11.86
CA TYR A 104 3.18 -41.81 11.86
C TYR A 104 3.86 -41.22 13.09
N GLY A 105 3.09 -40.69 14.06
CA GLY A 105 3.61 -40.07 15.27
C GLY A 105 4.44 -38.81 15.00
N LEU A 106 4.09 -38.07 13.95
CA LEU A 106 4.76 -36.82 13.58
C LEU A 106 4.15 -35.65 14.35
N PRO A 107 4.92 -34.57 14.61
CA PRO A 107 4.37 -33.33 15.16
C PRO A 107 3.20 -32.82 14.30
N SER A 108 2.21 -32.20 14.94
CA SER A 108 1.11 -31.55 14.23
C SER A 108 1.63 -30.52 13.24
N ASP A 109 1.03 -30.43 12.05
CA ASP A 109 1.40 -29.53 10.96
C ASP A 109 2.79 -29.80 10.33
N TYR A 110 3.44 -30.94 10.64
CA TYR A 110 4.74 -31.32 10.08
C TYR A 110 4.78 -31.28 8.54
N PHE A 111 3.81 -31.92 7.86
CA PHE A 111 3.77 -31.92 6.40
C PHE A 111 3.37 -30.56 5.84
N LYS A 112 2.48 -29.86 6.54
CA LYS A 112 1.98 -28.55 6.15
C LYS A 112 3.10 -27.50 6.17
N ALA A 113 4.00 -27.56 7.16
CA ALA A 113 5.17 -26.69 7.26
C ALA A 113 6.11 -26.82 6.05
N LYS A 114 6.08 -27.95 5.34
CA LYS A 114 6.89 -28.25 4.15
C LYS A 114 6.17 -28.00 2.82
N LEU A 115 4.94 -27.50 2.86
CA LEU A 115 4.21 -27.15 1.64
C LEU A 115 4.79 -25.85 1.04
N PRO A 116 4.94 -25.76 -0.29
CA PRO A 116 5.50 -24.58 -0.97
C PRO A 116 4.57 -23.35 -0.98
N HIS A 117 3.54 -23.33 -0.14
CA HIS A 117 2.56 -22.25 -0.02
C HIS A 117 2.09 -22.04 1.44
N PRO A 118 3.02 -21.79 2.39
CA PRO A 118 2.71 -21.77 3.82
C PRO A 118 1.73 -20.65 4.24
N GLY A 119 1.66 -19.55 3.46
CA GLY A 119 0.78 -18.41 3.73
C GLY A 119 -0.62 -18.48 3.12
N ARG A 120 -0.93 -19.48 2.29
CA ARG A 120 -2.22 -19.53 1.58
C ARG A 120 -3.28 -20.25 2.40
N ALA A 121 -4.42 -19.60 2.61
CA ALA A 121 -5.56 -20.27 3.23
C ALA A 121 -6.19 -21.34 2.30
N PRO A 122 -6.74 -22.42 2.87
CA PRO A 122 -7.42 -23.47 2.14
C PRO A 122 -8.52 -22.96 1.22
N ALA A 123 -8.69 -23.61 0.06
CA ALA A 123 -9.58 -23.15 -1.01
C ALA A 123 -11.08 -23.10 -0.66
N ASP A 124 -11.54 -23.69 0.46
CA ASP A 124 -12.96 -23.90 0.80
C ASP A 124 -13.58 -22.85 1.74
N HIS A 125 -12.90 -21.73 2.00
CA HIS A 125 -13.41 -20.68 2.92
C HIS A 125 -14.39 -19.69 2.25
N GLY A 126 -15.37 -20.23 1.53
CA GLY A 126 -16.52 -19.49 1.01
C GLY A 126 -17.38 -18.87 2.10
N VAL A 127 -17.17 -17.59 2.45
CA VAL A 127 -18.16 -16.85 3.25
C VAL A 127 -19.30 -16.44 2.32
N ARG A 128 -20.50 -16.98 2.54
CA ARG A 128 -21.69 -16.63 1.73
C ARG A 128 -22.02 -15.13 1.89
N GLY A 129 -22.39 -14.49 0.78
CA GLY A 129 -22.79 -13.08 0.77
C GLY A 129 -21.64 -12.07 0.76
N ILE A 130 -20.40 -12.50 0.52
CA ILE A 130 -19.22 -11.62 0.43
C ILE A 130 -18.70 -11.56 -1.02
N ALA A 131 -18.35 -10.35 -1.47
CA ALA A 131 -17.79 -10.14 -2.81
C ALA A 131 -16.44 -10.87 -3.01
N PRO A 132 -16.14 -11.40 -4.20
CA PRO A 132 -14.91 -12.19 -4.41
C PRO A 132 -13.58 -11.50 -4.09
N ALA A 133 -13.42 -10.17 -4.17
CA ALA A 133 -12.17 -9.53 -3.75
C ALA A 133 -12.12 -9.25 -2.25
N GLU A 134 -13.24 -8.96 -1.59
CA GLU A 134 -13.28 -8.96 -0.12
C GLU A 134 -12.90 -10.36 0.38
N GLN A 135 -13.47 -11.41 -0.20
CA GLN A 135 -13.14 -12.79 0.14
C GLN A 135 -11.63 -13.11 -0.04
N ARG A 136 -11.01 -12.62 -1.12
CA ARG A 136 -9.55 -12.76 -1.33
C ARG A 136 -8.69 -11.98 -0.32
N ARG A 137 -9.21 -10.87 0.22
CA ARG A 137 -8.53 -10.11 1.28
C ARG A 137 -8.66 -10.85 2.60
N LEU A 138 -9.87 -11.31 2.93
CA LEU A 138 -10.14 -12.04 4.16
C LEU A 138 -9.40 -13.36 4.21
N SER A 139 -9.32 -14.10 3.10
CA SER A 139 -8.78 -15.47 3.10
C SER A 139 -7.39 -15.58 3.73
N TRP A 140 -6.48 -14.62 3.50
CA TRP A 140 -5.15 -14.64 4.14
C TRP A 140 -5.19 -14.61 5.68
N HIS A 141 -6.24 -14.02 6.26
CA HIS A 141 -6.39 -13.76 7.68
C HIS A 141 -7.36 -14.72 8.38
N LEU A 142 -7.96 -15.66 7.66
CA LEU A 142 -8.81 -16.69 8.23
C LEU A 142 -7.96 -17.92 8.61
N PRO A 143 -8.23 -18.55 9.78
CA PRO A 143 -7.56 -19.78 10.15
C PRO A 143 -8.04 -20.98 9.31
N ASP A 144 -7.21 -22.01 9.20
CA ASP A 144 -7.49 -23.14 8.30
C ASP A 144 -8.71 -23.97 8.74
N ASP A 145 -9.05 -23.93 10.03
CA ASP A 145 -10.22 -24.56 10.64
C ASP A 145 -11.45 -23.64 10.65
N PHE A 146 -11.39 -22.44 10.06
CA PHE A 146 -12.45 -21.42 10.13
C PHE A 146 -13.85 -21.97 9.79
N ALA A 147 -13.96 -22.85 8.79
CA ALA A 147 -15.23 -23.43 8.37
C ALA A 147 -15.84 -24.38 9.42
N GLN A 148 -15.02 -24.98 10.27
CA GLN A 148 -15.41 -25.94 11.31
C GLN A 148 -15.78 -25.25 12.63
N ARG A 149 -15.39 -23.98 12.82
CA ARG A 149 -15.69 -23.20 14.02
C ARG A 149 -17.18 -22.84 14.14
N SER A 150 -17.60 -22.54 15.38
CA SER A 150 -18.97 -22.13 15.66
C SER A 150 -19.35 -20.85 14.90
N ARG A 151 -20.65 -20.58 14.73
CA ARG A 151 -21.10 -19.33 14.09
C ARG A 151 -20.62 -18.08 14.84
N LYS A 152 -20.59 -18.16 16.18
CA LYS A 152 -20.14 -17.08 17.06
C LYS A 152 -18.65 -16.76 16.82
N GLU A 153 -17.78 -17.76 16.87
CA GLU A 153 -16.34 -17.58 16.63
C GLU A 153 -16.06 -17.09 15.21
N ARG A 154 -16.80 -17.59 14.20
CA ARG A 154 -16.64 -17.09 12.82
C ARG A 154 -16.98 -15.61 12.70
N ALA A 155 -18.05 -15.15 13.35
CA ALA A 155 -18.44 -13.74 13.35
C ALA A 155 -17.38 -12.88 14.06
N GLU A 156 -16.87 -13.34 15.21
CA GLU A 156 -15.80 -12.68 15.96
C GLU A 156 -14.51 -12.53 15.14
N ILE A 157 -14.06 -13.60 14.48
CA ILE A 157 -12.88 -13.56 13.61
C ILE A 157 -13.09 -12.59 12.45
N LEU A 158 -14.25 -12.63 11.78
CA LEU A 158 -14.54 -11.74 10.67
C LEU A 158 -14.57 -10.29 11.09
N GLU A 159 -15.18 -9.99 12.24
CA GLU A 159 -15.23 -8.65 12.82
C GLU A 159 -13.81 -8.16 13.16
N TRP A 160 -13.00 -9.00 13.80
CA TRP A 160 -11.61 -8.67 14.11
C TRP A 160 -10.79 -8.39 12.85
N VAL A 161 -10.89 -9.23 11.82
CA VAL A 161 -10.18 -9.02 10.55
C VAL A 161 -10.64 -7.72 9.88
N ARG A 162 -11.95 -7.47 9.82
CA ARG A 162 -12.47 -6.23 9.23
C ARG A 162 -11.97 -5.01 9.98
N THR A 163 -12.08 -5.01 11.30
CA THR A 163 -11.76 -3.85 12.14
C THR A 163 -10.26 -3.62 12.28
N VAL A 164 -9.45 -4.64 12.53
CA VAL A 164 -8.01 -4.49 12.78
C VAL A 164 -7.19 -4.49 11.48
N ILE A 165 -7.49 -5.40 10.56
CA ILE A 165 -6.69 -5.59 9.33
C ILE A 165 -7.21 -4.72 8.19
N VAL A 166 -8.50 -4.77 7.87
CA VAL A 166 -9.04 -4.15 6.65
C VAL A 166 -9.24 -2.66 6.83
N SER A 167 -10.16 -2.22 7.69
CA SER A 167 -10.44 -0.81 7.94
C SER A 167 -9.34 -0.17 8.77
N GLY A 168 -8.81 -0.89 9.76
CA GLY A 168 -8.05 -0.33 10.87
C GLY A 168 -8.99 0.30 11.89
N SER A 169 -8.73 0.06 13.17
CA SER A 169 -9.67 0.21 14.28
C SER A 169 -10.01 1.65 14.68
N THR A 170 -9.63 2.67 13.90
CA THR A 170 -9.78 4.07 14.33
C THR A 170 -10.98 4.77 13.71
N GLU A 171 -11.71 5.55 14.51
CA GLU A 171 -12.84 6.40 14.08
C GLU A 171 -12.51 7.26 12.87
N TYR A 172 -11.28 7.79 12.80
CA TYR A 172 -10.80 8.54 11.64
C TYR A 172 -10.85 7.75 10.32
N ARG A 173 -10.60 6.44 10.35
CA ARG A 173 -10.61 5.63 9.12
C ARG A 173 -12.02 5.34 8.66
N ARG A 174 -12.96 5.20 9.59
CA ARG A 174 -14.39 5.19 9.28
C ARG A 174 -14.79 6.51 8.62
N TYR A 175 -14.42 7.64 9.22
CA TYR A 175 -14.62 8.97 8.61
C TYR A 175 -13.98 9.11 7.22
N GLN A 176 -12.72 8.69 7.02
CA GLN A 176 -12.07 8.76 5.70
C GLN A 176 -12.78 7.87 4.67
N ALA A 177 -13.18 6.66 5.05
CA ALA A 177 -13.92 5.76 4.17
C ALA A 177 -15.28 6.36 3.80
N ASP A 178 -16.00 6.95 4.75
CA ASP A 178 -17.29 7.58 4.51
C ASP A 178 -17.16 8.90 3.72
N ALA A 179 -16.12 9.70 3.99
CA ALA A 179 -15.79 10.88 3.22
C ALA A 179 -15.42 10.52 1.76
N ALA A 180 -14.74 9.39 1.53
CA ALA A 180 -14.40 8.93 0.19
C ALA A 180 -15.60 8.46 -0.65
N LYS A 181 -16.72 8.06 0.01
CA LYS A 181 -17.99 7.72 -0.65
C LYS A 181 -18.68 8.95 -1.23
N LEU A 182 -18.51 10.11 -0.60
CA LEU A 182 -19.15 11.37 -1.01
C LEU A 182 -18.21 12.19 -1.91
N ARG A 183 -18.25 11.90 -3.22
CA ARG A 183 -17.41 12.59 -4.22
C ARG A 183 -18.06 13.88 -4.72
N TYR A 184 -17.75 14.99 -4.07
CA TYR A 184 -18.30 16.30 -4.42
C TYR A 184 -17.31 17.24 -5.14
N GLY A 185 -16.00 16.95 -5.08
CA GLY A 185 -15.00 17.82 -5.68
C GLY A 185 -15.13 17.93 -7.20
N LEU A 186 -15.05 19.17 -7.73
CA LEU A 186 -15.01 19.42 -9.16
C LEU A 186 -13.71 18.91 -9.78
N ARG A 187 -13.82 18.34 -10.98
CA ARG A 187 -12.67 17.83 -11.74
C ARG A 187 -12.21 18.82 -12.80
N PHE A 188 -10.89 18.89 -13.01
CA PHE A 188 -10.24 19.68 -14.06
C PHE A 188 -9.41 18.75 -14.99
N PRO A 189 -10.05 17.99 -15.90
CA PRO A 189 -9.37 16.97 -16.70
C PRO A 189 -8.27 17.57 -17.59
N SER A 190 -8.56 18.70 -18.24
CA SER A 190 -7.63 19.41 -19.13
C SER A 190 -6.35 19.92 -18.44
N LEU A 191 -6.40 20.21 -17.14
CA LEU A 191 -5.27 20.76 -16.38
C LEU A 191 -4.39 19.71 -15.72
N THR A 192 -4.92 18.48 -15.57
CA THR A 192 -4.23 17.39 -14.87
C THR A 192 -3.70 16.32 -15.82
N GLY A 193 -3.82 16.52 -17.13
CA GLY A 193 -3.45 15.54 -18.16
C GLY A 193 -4.30 14.25 -18.10
N ARG A 194 -5.38 14.24 -17.31
CA ARG A 194 -6.32 13.13 -17.24
C ARG A 194 -7.33 13.33 -18.37
N LYS A 195 -7.34 12.45 -19.37
CA LYS A 195 -8.38 12.45 -20.42
C LYS A 195 -9.78 12.50 -19.77
N PRO A 196 -10.76 13.24 -20.33
CA PRO A 196 -12.15 13.17 -19.88
C PRO A 196 -12.55 11.70 -19.88
N GLN A 197 -12.83 11.16 -18.70
CA GLN A 197 -13.24 9.78 -18.58
C GLN A 197 -14.69 9.72 -19.07
N GLY A 198 -14.89 9.35 -20.34
CA GLY A 198 -16.11 8.60 -20.68
C GLY A 198 -16.19 7.43 -19.70
N ARG A 199 -17.34 7.29 -19.01
CA ARG A 199 -17.61 6.39 -17.88
C ARG A 199 -16.33 5.79 -17.27
N PRO A 200 -15.79 6.36 -16.16
CA PRO A 200 -14.75 5.67 -15.42
C PRO A 200 -15.25 4.27 -15.12
N ALA A 201 -14.48 3.24 -15.50
CA ALA A 201 -14.65 1.94 -14.89
C ALA A 201 -14.67 2.16 -13.37
N PRO A 202 -15.62 1.55 -12.65
CA PRO A 202 -15.84 1.85 -11.24
C PRO A 202 -14.50 1.79 -10.52
N ILE A 203 -14.25 2.79 -9.68
CA ILE A 203 -13.17 2.73 -8.73
C ILE A 203 -13.48 1.52 -7.86
N GLN A 204 -12.83 0.40 -8.12
CA GLN A 204 -12.95 -0.82 -7.33
C GLN A 204 -12.31 -0.59 -5.95
N GLY A 205 -12.98 0.18 -5.09
CA GLY A 205 -13.37 -0.39 -3.81
C GLY A 205 -14.53 -1.31 -4.14
N GLN A 206 -14.36 -2.61 -3.95
CA GLN A 206 -15.50 -3.51 -4.01
C GLN A 206 -16.37 -3.24 -2.78
N ASP A 207 -17.28 -2.28 -2.94
CA ASP A 207 -18.49 -2.08 -2.17
C ASP A 207 -19.56 -1.70 -3.21
N GLU A 208 -20.05 -2.67 -3.97
CA GLU A 208 -21.34 -2.58 -4.67
C GLU A 208 -22.02 -3.93 -4.46
N ASP A 209 -22.95 -3.96 -3.49
CA ASP A 209 -24.32 -4.45 -3.65
C ASP A 209 -25.00 -4.43 -2.27
N GLY A 210 -25.29 -3.22 -1.79
CA GLY A 210 -26.42 -3.01 -0.90
C GLY A 210 -27.59 -2.60 -1.78
N GLU A 211 -28.64 -3.41 -1.82
CA GLU A 211 -29.84 -3.17 -2.61
C GLU A 211 -30.34 -1.74 -2.42
N ALA A 212 -30.54 -1.05 -3.54
CA ALA A 212 -31.22 0.23 -3.57
C ALA A 212 -32.69 0.00 -3.19
N LEU A 213 -33.11 0.57 -2.07
CA LEU A 213 -34.51 0.89 -1.84
C LEU A 213 -34.99 1.80 -2.99
N PRO A 214 -36.21 1.61 -3.55
CA PRO A 214 -36.64 2.36 -4.71
C PRO A 214 -36.95 3.81 -4.32
N GLY A 215 -36.24 4.76 -4.94
CA GLY A 215 -36.58 6.18 -4.89
C GLY A 215 -35.55 7.06 -4.18
N THR A 216 -34.49 7.43 -4.89
CA THR A 216 -33.86 8.77 -4.80
C THR A 216 -32.73 8.83 -5.85
N SER A 217 -32.87 9.76 -6.80
CA SER A 217 -31.90 10.03 -7.85
C SER A 217 -30.63 10.66 -7.26
N LEU A 218 -29.70 9.83 -6.76
CA LEU A 218 -28.40 10.26 -6.26
C LEU A 218 -27.40 10.28 -7.42
N SER A 219 -27.06 11.48 -7.92
CA SER A 219 -26.03 11.66 -8.94
C SER A 219 -24.64 11.27 -8.39
N ARG A 220 -24.23 10.01 -8.59
CA ARG A 220 -22.96 9.41 -8.14
C ARG A 220 -21.73 9.78 -8.99
N THR A 221 -21.76 10.87 -9.75
CA THR A 221 -20.65 11.27 -10.66
C THR A 221 -20.01 12.58 -10.21
N ALA A 222 -18.70 12.54 -9.95
CA ALA A 222 -17.90 13.75 -9.73
C ALA A 222 -18.07 14.70 -10.92
N LYS A 223 -18.61 15.90 -10.68
CA LYS A 223 -18.96 16.87 -11.71
C LYS A 223 -17.71 17.51 -12.32
N GLU A 224 -17.70 17.70 -13.63
CA GLU A 224 -16.63 18.45 -14.30
C GLU A 224 -16.76 19.94 -13.99
N ALA A 225 -15.61 20.61 -13.84
CA ALA A 225 -15.58 22.05 -13.59
C ALA A 225 -16.08 22.80 -14.84
N PRO A 226 -16.81 23.92 -14.67
CA PRO A 226 -17.22 24.77 -15.78
C PRO A 226 -16.01 25.21 -16.63
N PRO A 227 -16.15 25.35 -17.97
CA PRO A 227 -15.05 25.77 -18.84
C PRO A 227 -14.40 27.08 -18.40
N ARG A 228 -15.22 28.03 -17.93
CA ARG A 228 -14.76 29.34 -17.43
C ARG A 228 -13.84 29.21 -16.22
N LEU A 229 -14.27 28.49 -15.18
CA LEU A 229 -13.48 28.25 -13.98
C LEU A 229 -12.20 27.46 -14.31
N THR A 230 -12.31 26.52 -15.26
CA THR A 230 -11.15 25.77 -15.76
C THR A 230 -10.11 26.67 -16.42
N GLY A 231 -10.54 27.65 -17.23
CA GLY A 231 -9.65 28.65 -17.82
C GLY A 231 -8.93 29.50 -16.78
N GLU A 232 -9.65 30.00 -15.78
CA GLU A 232 -9.08 30.79 -14.68
C GLU A 232 -8.02 30.00 -13.88
N LEU A 233 -8.31 28.74 -13.58
CA LEU A 233 -7.35 27.88 -12.90
C LEU A 233 -6.14 27.55 -13.78
N ALA A 234 -6.31 27.43 -15.09
CA ALA A 234 -5.21 27.25 -16.05
C ALA A 234 -4.25 28.44 -16.02
N GLU A 235 -4.77 29.66 -15.99
CA GLU A 235 -3.99 30.90 -15.91
C GLU A 235 -3.24 31.00 -14.58
N LEU A 236 -3.88 30.66 -13.46
CA LEU A 236 -3.22 30.59 -12.16
C LEU A 236 -2.07 29.57 -12.15
N ILE A 237 -2.30 28.39 -12.74
CA ILE A 237 -1.26 27.36 -12.86
C ILE A 237 -0.11 27.89 -13.70
N ARG A 238 -0.37 28.45 -14.89
CA ARG A 238 0.65 29.08 -15.74
C ARG A 238 1.44 30.11 -14.96
N PHE A 239 0.78 31.04 -14.29
CA PHE A 239 1.44 32.04 -13.44
C PHE A 239 2.34 31.37 -12.39
N LYS A 240 1.88 30.33 -11.69
CA LYS A 240 2.66 29.66 -10.64
C LYS A 240 3.69 28.65 -11.12
N SER A 241 3.66 28.20 -12.38
CA SER A 241 4.54 27.14 -12.88
C SER A 241 5.55 27.60 -13.94
N SER A 242 5.32 28.74 -14.61
CA SER A 242 6.23 29.24 -15.66
C SER A 242 7.65 29.44 -15.13
N THR A 243 8.67 29.18 -15.96
CA THR A 243 10.08 29.39 -15.58
C THR A 243 10.33 30.86 -15.24
N LEU A 244 9.90 31.75 -16.14
CA LEU A 244 9.96 33.20 -15.97
C LEU A 244 8.56 33.76 -15.74
N THR A 245 8.49 34.88 -15.04
CA THR A 245 7.21 35.58 -14.83
C THR A 245 6.91 36.41 -16.08
N ASP A 246 5.64 36.43 -16.51
CA ASP A 246 5.21 37.25 -17.65
C ASP A 246 5.43 38.75 -17.36
N ILE A 247 5.69 39.55 -18.39
CA ILE A 247 5.93 41.00 -18.25
C ILE A 247 4.73 41.66 -17.56
N GLY A 248 4.99 42.53 -16.59
CA GLY A 248 3.95 43.21 -15.79
C GLY A 248 3.46 42.41 -14.58
N PHE A 249 3.79 41.12 -14.49
CA PHE A 249 3.47 40.31 -13.32
C PHE A 249 4.66 40.21 -12.37
N HIS A 250 4.37 40.18 -11.07
CA HIS A 250 5.30 39.82 -10.02
C HIS A 250 4.84 38.54 -9.34
N ARG A 251 5.78 37.62 -9.11
CA ARG A 251 5.48 36.32 -8.52
C ARG A 251 6.36 36.04 -7.32
N ASN A 252 5.73 35.53 -6.27
CA ASN A 252 6.42 34.88 -5.16
C ASN A 252 6.17 33.37 -5.19
N GLY A 253 7.27 32.61 -5.17
CA GLY A 253 7.29 31.15 -5.19
C GLY A 253 6.85 30.55 -6.52
N VAL A 254 7.33 29.34 -6.78
CA VAL A 254 6.97 28.53 -7.95
C VAL A 254 6.36 27.22 -7.47
N TRP A 255 5.26 26.79 -8.09
CA TRP A 255 4.64 25.50 -7.83
C TRP A 255 5.29 24.44 -8.72
N ASN A 256 5.69 23.33 -8.10
CA ASN A 256 6.02 22.11 -8.83
C ASN A 256 4.74 21.31 -9.16
N ASP A 257 4.89 20.27 -9.97
CA ASP A 257 3.77 19.43 -10.43
C ASP A 257 2.92 18.86 -9.28
N GLU A 258 3.56 18.45 -8.17
CA GLU A 258 2.83 17.98 -7.00
C GLU A 258 2.01 19.08 -6.32
N THR A 259 2.59 20.28 -6.21
CA THR A 259 1.89 21.44 -5.64
C THR A 259 0.72 21.81 -6.54
N ILE A 260 0.88 21.79 -7.87
CA ILE A 260 -0.21 22.02 -8.83
C ILE A 260 -1.33 21.02 -8.60
N GLN A 261 -1.02 19.71 -8.60
CA GLN A 261 -2.03 18.66 -8.38
C GLN A 261 -2.78 18.86 -7.04
N GLN A 262 -2.05 19.16 -5.97
CA GLN A 262 -2.64 19.41 -4.66
C GLN A 262 -3.55 20.65 -4.67
N LYS A 263 -3.12 21.76 -5.26
CA LYS A 263 -3.91 23.00 -5.31
C LYS A 263 -5.16 22.85 -6.19
N VAL A 264 -5.05 22.13 -7.31
CA VAL A 264 -6.20 21.77 -8.16
C VAL A 264 -7.20 20.93 -7.38
N GLU A 265 -6.75 19.91 -6.64
CA GLU A 265 -7.64 19.09 -5.81
C GLU A 265 -8.31 19.90 -4.70
N HIS A 266 -7.55 20.74 -4.00
CA HIS A 266 -8.07 21.58 -2.91
C HIS A 266 -9.12 22.59 -3.41
N LEU A 267 -8.85 23.27 -4.52
CA LEU A 267 -9.80 24.19 -5.14
C LEU A 267 -11.00 23.44 -5.71
N GLY A 268 -10.79 22.25 -6.28
CA GLY A 268 -11.86 21.37 -6.72
C GLY A 268 -12.81 20.97 -5.58
N LEU A 269 -12.30 20.68 -4.39
CA LEU A 269 -13.11 20.42 -3.20
C LEU A 269 -13.88 21.68 -2.76
N LEU A 270 -13.23 22.84 -2.72
CA LEU A 270 -13.88 24.11 -2.34
C LEU A 270 -15.04 24.44 -3.27
N PHE A 271 -14.81 24.51 -4.58
CA PHE A 271 -15.86 24.82 -5.54
C PHE A 271 -16.88 23.70 -5.68
N GLY A 272 -16.48 22.45 -5.43
CA GLY A 272 -17.40 21.32 -5.35
C GLY A 272 -18.39 21.45 -4.20
N ALA A 273 -17.93 21.89 -3.03
CA ALA A 273 -18.78 22.16 -1.89
C ALA A 273 -19.72 23.35 -2.15
N MET A 274 -19.21 24.41 -2.80
CA MET A 274 -20.05 25.55 -3.19
C MET A 274 -21.15 25.14 -4.17
N HIS A 275 -20.83 24.25 -5.11
CA HIS A 275 -21.76 23.83 -6.16
C HIS A 275 -22.79 22.77 -5.71
N ALA A 276 -22.44 21.92 -4.74
CA ALA A 276 -23.35 20.89 -4.25
C ALA A 276 -24.60 21.51 -3.60
N GLY A 277 -25.76 20.87 -3.73
CA GLY A 277 -27.01 21.39 -3.19
C GLY A 277 -27.06 21.35 -1.66
N PRO A 278 -27.85 22.24 -1.02
CA PRO A 278 -28.03 22.25 0.43
C PRO A 278 -28.74 20.98 0.94
N ASP A 279 -29.63 20.40 0.14
CA ASP A 279 -30.39 19.19 0.49
C ASP A 279 -29.67 17.88 0.08
N ASP A 280 -28.52 17.98 -0.59
CA ASP A 280 -27.72 16.81 -0.96
C ASP A 280 -26.97 16.25 0.26
N ALA A 281 -26.49 15.00 0.19
CA ALA A 281 -25.63 14.40 1.23
C ALA A 281 -24.30 15.17 1.50
N VAL A 282 -23.96 16.12 0.63
CA VAL A 282 -22.83 17.05 0.79
C VAL A 282 -23.23 18.26 1.64
N ALA A 283 -24.51 18.65 1.63
CA ALA A 283 -25.08 19.85 2.24
C ALA A 283 -24.28 21.11 1.84
N GLY A 284 -24.11 21.30 0.53
CA GLY A 284 -23.33 22.41 -0.04
C GLY A 284 -24.10 23.73 -0.12
N LEU A 285 -23.53 24.71 -0.81
CA LEU A 285 -24.13 26.06 -0.92
C LEU A 285 -25.16 26.20 -2.05
N GLY A 286 -25.17 25.29 -3.02
CA GLY A 286 -26.08 25.33 -4.17
C GLY A 286 -25.73 26.37 -5.24
N VAL A 287 -24.50 26.85 -5.31
CA VAL A 287 -24.09 27.88 -6.29
C VAL A 287 -24.16 27.32 -7.72
N PRO A 288 -24.87 27.98 -8.65
CA PRO A 288 -24.95 27.56 -10.04
C PRO A 288 -23.57 27.51 -10.71
N ALA A 289 -23.35 26.50 -11.56
CA ALA A 289 -22.08 26.29 -12.26
C ALA A 289 -21.58 27.55 -13.01
N GLY A 290 -22.47 28.32 -13.62
CA GLY A 290 -22.11 29.55 -14.35
C GLY A 290 -21.64 30.71 -13.48
N GLN A 291 -21.91 30.66 -12.17
CA GLN A 291 -21.51 31.69 -11.20
C GLN A 291 -20.18 31.37 -10.50
N LEU A 292 -19.62 30.17 -10.71
CA LEU A 292 -18.34 29.78 -10.10
C LEU A 292 -17.16 30.48 -10.81
N THR A 293 -16.37 31.21 -10.02
CA THR A 293 -15.16 31.91 -10.47
C THR A 293 -14.16 32.01 -9.31
N LEU A 294 -12.86 32.03 -9.62
CA LEU A 294 -11.78 32.32 -8.67
C LEU A 294 -11.93 33.70 -8.03
N ALA A 295 -12.66 34.64 -8.67
CA ALA A 295 -12.95 35.96 -8.10
C ALA A 295 -13.68 35.88 -6.75
N LEU A 296 -14.50 34.83 -6.53
CA LEU A 296 -15.21 34.60 -5.26
C LEU A 296 -14.25 34.43 -4.08
N LEU A 297 -13.00 34.03 -4.34
CA LEU A 297 -11.99 33.85 -3.30
C LEU A 297 -11.49 35.18 -2.73
N VAL A 298 -11.81 36.34 -3.32
CA VAL A 298 -11.46 37.66 -2.76
C VAL A 298 -12.37 38.06 -1.59
N PHE A 299 -13.45 37.33 -1.33
CA PHE A 299 -14.39 37.69 -0.26
C PHE A 299 -14.14 36.89 1.02
N PRO A 300 -13.93 37.54 2.19
CA PRO A 300 -13.85 36.88 3.49
C PRO A 300 -15.00 35.89 3.77
N ARG A 301 -16.22 36.25 3.37
CA ARG A 301 -17.42 35.43 3.59
C ARG A 301 -17.36 34.08 2.89
N THR A 302 -16.73 33.99 1.71
CA THR A 302 -16.46 32.72 1.00
C THR A 302 -15.62 31.78 1.85
N TRP A 303 -14.57 32.31 2.48
CA TRP A 303 -13.67 31.51 3.31
C TRP A 303 -14.32 31.12 4.64
N ASP A 304 -14.99 32.06 5.31
CA ASP A 304 -15.68 31.80 6.57
C ASP A 304 -16.80 30.76 6.41
N TRP A 305 -17.60 30.86 5.34
CA TRP A 305 -18.57 29.82 4.99
C TRP A 305 -17.89 28.46 4.79
N TYR A 306 -16.81 28.41 4.00
CA TYR A 306 -16.20 27.13 3.65
C TYR A 306 -15.53 26.44 4.84
N ILE A 307 -14.88 27.19 5.74
CA ILE A 307 -14.27 26.63 6.96
C ILE A 307 -15.35 26.17 7.95
N GLN A 308 -16.47 26.90 8.09
CA GLN A 308 -17.58 26.52 8.97
C GLN A 308 -18.31 25.30 8.42
N TRP A 309 -18.53 25.24 7.11
CA TRP A 309 -19.09 24.06 6.45
C TRP A 309 -18.21 22.81 6.68
N ARG A 310 -16.89 22.96 6.53
CA ARG A 310 -15.92 21.90 6.82
C ARG A 310 -15.94 21.47 8.29
N GLU A 311 -16.03 22.43 9.21
CA GLU A 311 -16.14 22.17 10.64
C GLU A 311 -17.43 21.43 10.96
N ALA A 312 -18.59 21.91 10.53
CA ALA A 312 -19.88 21.26 10.77
C ALA A 312 -19.89 19.80 10.28
N ARG A 313 -19.26 19.55 9.13
CA ARG A 313 -19.17 18.21 8.53
C ARG A 313 -18.15 17.28 9.20
N ARG A 314 -17.13 17.82 9.89
CA ARG A 314 -16.06 17.04 10.55
C ARG A 314 -16.15 17.05 12.08
N GLY A 315 -16.80 18.04 12.68
CA GLY A 315 -16.91 18.32 14.11
C GLY A 315 -15.78 19.17 14.71
N PHE A 316 -14.74 19.56 13.95
CA PHE A 316 -13.60 20.35 14.44
C PHE A 316 -12.72 20.88 13.30
N PHE A 317 -11.81 21.83 13.59
CA PHE A 317 -10.79 22.33 12.65
C PHE A 317 -9.49 21.51 12.60
N THR A 318 -8.78 21.51 11.47
CA THR A 318 -7.45 20.91 11.32
C THR A 318 -6.50 21.89 10.61
N ARG A 319 -5.23 21.49 10.42
CA ARG A 319 -4.27 22.27 9.62
C ARG A 319 -4.69 22.48 8.16
N TRP A 320 -5.60 21.66 7.64
CA TRP A 320 -6.07 21.80 6.27
C TRP A 320 -6.74 23.16 6.02
N GLU A 321 -7.56 23.63 6.96
CA GLU A 321 -8.25 24.92 6.84
C GLU A 321 -7.23 26.09 6.95
N VAL A 322 -6.20 25.93 7.79
CA VAL A 322 -5.08 26.88 7.87
C VAL A 322 -4.34 26.98 6.53
N ASP A 323 -4.02 25.84 5.91
CA ASP A 323 -3.31 25.81 4.62
C ASP A 323 -4.13 26.42 3.47
N MET A 324 -5.45 26.29 3.54
CA MET A 324 -6.38 26.91 2.60
C MET A 324 -6.46 28.42 2.78
N LEU A 325 -6.58 28.92 4.01
CA LEU A 325 -6.54 30.36 4.28
C LEU A 325 -5.19 30.97 3.87
N ARG A 326 -4.08 30.27 4.11
CA ARG A 326 -2.74 30.68 3.64
C ARG A 326 -2.66 30.72 2.11
N LEU A 327 -3.36 29.84 1.40
CA LEU A 327 -3.51 29.94 -0.06
C LEU A 327 -4.26 31.22 -0.45
N GLY A 328 -5.41 31.51 0.18
CA GLY A 328 -6.17 32.75 -0.05
C GLY A 328 -5.31 33.99 0.17
N ALA A 329 -4.62 34.08 1.31
CA ALA A 329 -3.71 35.18 1.62
C ALA A 329 -2.57 35.31 0.59
N ALA A 330 -2.02 34.19 0.10
CA ALA A 330 -0.98 34.21 -0.92
C ALA A 330 -1.48 34.69 -2.28
N LEU A 331 -2.74 34.41 -2.63
CA LEU A 331 -3.36 34.85 -3.88
C LEU A 331 -3.71 36.34 -3.90
N THR A 332 -3.96 36.96 -2.75
CA THR A 332 -4.30 38.40 -2.63
C THR A 332 -3.17 39.29 -2.11
N ARG A 333 -1.98 38.71 -1.85
CA ARG A 333 -0.81 39.44 -1.35
C ARG A 333 -0.46 40.64 -2.22
N LYS A 334 -0.11 41.77 -1.59
CA LYS A 334 0.37 42.97 -2.29
C LYS A 334 1.51 42.63 -3.25
N ARG A 335 1.47 43.21 -4.45
CA ARG A 335 2.39 43.03 -5.58
C ARG A 335 2.41 41.63 -6.20
N THR A 336 2.44 40.55 -5.41
CA THR A 336 2.76 39.20 -5.91
C THR A 336 1.59 38.23 -5.98
N GLY A 337 0.42 38.60 -5.43
CA GLY A 337 -0.78 37.78 -5.44
C GLY A 337 -1.38 37.70 -6.84
N TRP A 338 -1.73 36.50 -7.29
CA TRP A 338 -2.31 36.33 -8.63
C TRP A 338 -3.69 36.99 -8.74
N LEU A 339 -4.60 36.76 -7.78
CA LEU A 339 -5.94 37.38 -7.82
C LEU A 339 -5.84 38.91 -7.85
N ARG A 340 -4.91 39.50 -7.09
CA ARG A 340 -4.68 40.95 -7.10
C ARG A 340 -4.29 41.48 -8.48
N GLN A 341 -3.50 40.73 -9.23
CA GLN A 341 -2.99 41.11 -10.54
C GLN A 341 -3.98 40.82 -11.69
N MET A 342 -5.19 40.34 -11.37
CA MET A 342 -6.24 39.97 -12.33
C MET A 342 -7.57 40.71 -12.02
N PRO A 343 -7.61 42.06 -12.02
CA PRO A 343 -8.79 42.84 -11.66
C PRO A 343 -9.99 42.60 -12.60
N GLU A 344 -9.75 42.19 -13.84
CA GLU A 344 -10.79 41.84 -14.81
C GLU A 344 -11.66 40.65 -14.37
N LEU A 345 -11.20 39.85 -13.40
CA LEU A 345 -12.02 38.83 -12.76
C LEU A 345 -13.22 39.41 -12.00
N ALA A 346 -13.18 40.68 -11.57
CA ALA A 346 -14.29 41.34 -10.89
C ALA A 346 -15.55 41.43 -11.77
N MET A 347 -15.38 41.55 -13.10
CA MET A 347 -16.49 41.56 -14.06
C MET A 347 -17.24 40.23 -14.13
N ARG A 348 -16.66 39.17 -13.55
CA ARG A 348 -17.21 37.81 -13.56
C ARG A 348 -18.11 37.53 -12.34
N LEU A 349 -18.08 38.41 -11.35
CA LEU A 349 -18.85 38.29 -10.14
C LEU A 349 -20.34 38.53 -10.39
N LEU A 350 -21.16 37.68 -9.78
CA LEU A 350 -22.61 37.80 -9.71
C LEU A 350 -23.03 37.70 -8.24
N PRO A 351 -24.13 38.36 -7.82
CA PRO A 351 -24.66 38.20 -6.47
C PRO A 351 -25.01 36.73 -6.21
N ILE A 352 -24.70 36.26 -4.99
CA ILE A 352 -24.99 34.91 -4.53
C ILE A 352 -25.71 35.03 -3.20
N GLU A 353 -26.96 34.56 -3.15
CA GLU A 353 -27.78 34.61 -1.94
C GLU A 353 -27.04 33.98 -0.74
N GLY A 354 -27.10 34.66 0.42
CA GLY A 354 -26.43 34.21 1.65
C GLY A 354 -24.91 34.37 1.67
N LEU A 355 -24.25 34.66 0.52
CA LEU A 355 -22.79 34.75 0.44
C LEU A 355 -22.30 36.14 0.00
N LEU A 356 -22.82 36.67 -1.10
CA LEU A 356 -22.32 37.87 -1.77
C LEU A 356 -23.47 38.77 -2.24
N SER A 357 -23.57 39.98 -1.69
CA SER A 357 -24.61 40.95 -2.08
C SER A 357 -24.25 41.69 -3.37
N ALA A 358 -25.23 42.34 -3.99
CA ALA A 358 -24.98 43.21 -5.14
C ALA A 358 -24.04 44.38 -4.81
N ALA A 359 -24.13 44.92 -3.58
CA ALA A 359 -23.22 45.97 -3.11
C ALA A 359 -21.78 45.47 -2.97
N ASP A 360 -21.58 44.23 -2.50
CA ASP A 360 -20.24 43.63 -2.40
C ASP A 360 -19.61 43.43 -3.79
N VAL A 361 -20.41 42.99 -4.77
CA VAL A 361 -19.98 42.84 -6.17
C VAL A 361 -19.54 44.18 -6.74
N GLU A 362 -20.36 45.21 -6.55
CA GLU A 362 -20.09 46.53 -7.09
C GLU A 362 -18.86 47.17 -6.43
N ALA A 363 -18.73 47.08 -5.10
CA ALA A 363 -17.56 47.55 -4.38
C ALA A 363 -16.26 46.89 -4.87
N ALA A 364 -16.29 45.57 -5.16
CA ALA A 364 -15.12 44.87 -5.68
C ALA A 364 -14.78 45.26 -7.13
N ARG A 365 -15.78 45.61 -7.95
CA ARG A 365 -15.56 46.12 -9.31
C ARG A 365 -14.96 47.52 -9.32
N GLN A 366 -15.38 48.35 -8.37
CA GLN A 366 -14.85 49.71 -8.21
C GLN A 366 -13.42 49.72 -7.64
N ASP A 367 -13.15 48.87 -6.64
CA ASP A 367 -11.85 48.81 -5.99
C ASP A 367 -11.45 47.37 -5.61
N TRP A 368 -10.87 46.70 -6.62
CA TRP A 368 -10.37 45.33 -6.49
C TRP A 368 -9.21 45.21 -5.50
N ASP A 369 -8.37 46.23 -5.41
CA ASP A 369 -7.20 46.24 -4.54
C ASP A 369 -7.60 46.28 -3.06
N THR A 370 -8.61 47.08 -2.73
CA THR A 370 -9.21 47.13 -1.39
C THR A 370 -9.89 45.80 -1.05
N ALA A 371 -10.60 45.18 -1.99
CA ALA A 371 -11.19 43.86 -1.77
C ALA A 371 -10.11 42.80 -1.47
N CYS A 372 -8.99 42.82 -2.21
CA CYS A 372 -7.84 41.95 -1.95
C CYS A 372 -7.15 42.24 -0.60
N ASP A 373 -7.04 43.50 -0.20
CA ASP A 373 -6.49 43.90 1.11
C ASP A 373 -7.34 43.37 2.27
N ARG A 374 -8.67 43.49 2.15
CA ARG A 374 -9.63 42.94 3.13
C ARG A 374 -9.48 41.43 3.27
N LEU A 375 -9.41 40.68 2.16
CA LEU A 375 -9.18 39.24 2.26
C LEU A 375 -7.83 38.93 2.89
N HIS A 376 -6.76 39.59 2.45
CA HIS A 376 -5.42 39.25 2.91
C HIS A 376 -5.32 39.38 4.44
N ALA A 377 -5.83 40.49 4.98
CA ALA A 377 -5.88 40.70 6.42
C ALA A 377 -6.73 39.63 7.13
N HIS A 378 -7.94 39.36 6.62
CA HIS A 378 -8.85 38.35 7.16
C HIS A 378 -8.24 36.96 7.18
N ALA A 379 -7.70 36.50 6.05
CA ALA A 379 -7.15 35.17 5.90
C ALA A 379 -5.93 34.93 6.80
N VAL A 380 -5.06 35.93 6.98
CA VAL A 380 -3.91 35.84 7.89
C VAL A 380 -4.36 35.78 9.35
N ALA A 381 -5.33 36.61 9.75
CA ALA A 381 -5.87 36.62 11.11
C ALA A 381 -6.59 35.31 11.42
N ARG A 382 -7.53 34.91 10.56
CA ARG A 382 -8.32 33.68 10.72
C ARG A 382 -7.43 32.43 10.72
N ALA A 383 -6.38 32.39 9.90
CA ALA A 383 -5.44 31.28 9.92
C ALA A 383 -4.78 31.09 11.29
N LYS A 384 -4.41 32.18 11.98
CA LYS A 384 -3.84 32.14 13.33
C LYS A 384 -4.86 31.70 14.38
N GLU A 385 -6.10 32.15 14.28
CA GLU A 385 -7.19 31.71 15.17
C GLU A 385 -7.43 30.21 15.03
N ILE A 386 -7.61 29.72 13.79
CA ILE A 386 -7.82 28.30 13.52
C ILE A 386 -6.61 27.48 13.99
N GLU A 387 -5.38 27.95 13.77
CA GLU A 387 -4.17 27.23 14.18
C GLU A 387 -4.13 26.96 15.69
N ARG A 388 -4.74 27.81 16.53
CA ARG A 388 -4.84 27.62 17.99
C ARG A 388 -5.87 26.57 18.41
N VAL A 389 -6.94 26.40 17.64
CA VAL A 389 -8.03 25.46 17.94
C VAL A 389 -7.99 24.19 17.09
N ALA A 390 -7.14 24.17 16.07
CA ALA A 390 -6.98 23.06 15.15
C ALA A 390 -6.52 21.81 15.91
N ARG A 391 -7.32 20.76 15.82
CA ARG A 391 -7.00 19.47 16.41
C ARG A 391 -6.28 18.62 15.38
N VAL A 392 -5.31 17.84 15.84
CA VAL A 392 -4.78 16.75 15.03
C VAL A 392 -5.82 15.64 15.07
N HIS A 393 -6.38 15.27 13.91
CA HIS A 393 -7.43 14.25 13.82
C HIS A 393 -7.00 12.92 14.46
N ARG A 394 -5.70 12.61 14.43
CA ARG A 394 -5.11 11.45 15.09
C ARG A 394 -3.62 11.71 15.32
N ASP A 395 -3.06 11.14 16.37
CA ASP A 395 -1.62 10.95 16.45
C ASP A 395 -1.12 10.17 15.20
N PRO A 396 -0.29 10.78 14.31
CA PRO A 396 0.19 10.12 13.10
C PRO A 396 1.01 8.85 13.39
N PHE A 397 1.50 8.71 14.62
CA PHE A 397 2.30 7.58 15.06
C PHE A 397 1.50 6.42 15.62
N GLU A 398 0.23 6.63 16.00
CA GLU A 398 -0.61 5.59 16.62
C GLU A 398 -0.63 4.26 15.83
N PRO A 399 -0.63 4.23 14.48
CA PRO A 399 -0.57 2.95 13.75
C PRO A 399 0.70 2.13 13.99
N ILE A 400 1.78 2.78 14.43
CA ILE A 400 3.12 2.20 14.58
C ILE A 400 3.67 2.39 16.00
N LEU A 401 2.87 2.85 16.97
CA LEU A 401 3.32 3.04 18.35
C LEU A 401 4.00 1.79 18.92
N PRO A 402 3.48 0.56 18.74
CA PRO A 402 4.16 -0.64 19.24
C PRO A 402 5.59 -0.82 18.70
N VAL A 403 5.88 -0.27 17.52
CA VAL A 403 7.23 -0.27 16.94
C VAL A 403 8.07 0.86 17.50
N LEU A 404 7.50 2.06 17.59
CA LEU A 404 8.23 3.23 18.09
C LEU A 404 8.54 3.14 19.58
N GLU A 405 7.73 2.43 20.34
CA GLU A 405 7.93 2.19 21.77
C GLU A 405 8.98 1.12 22.05
N ALA A 406 9.21 0.18 21.13
CA ALA A 406 10.27 -0.83 21.26
C ALA A 406 11.66 -0.21 21.41
N ASP A 407 12.57 -0.94 22.07
CA ASP A 407 13.97 -0.50 22.29
C ASP A 407 14.72 -0.32 20.96
N SER A 408 14.44 -1.20 20.00
CA SER A 408 14.95 -1.13 18.64
C SER A 408 13.78 -1.03 17.64
N PRO A 409 13.29 0.17 17.32
CA PRO A 409 12.19 0.33 16.36
C PRO A 409 12.51 -0.27 14.99
N VAL A 410 13.74 -0.09 14.49
CA VAL A 410 14.19 -0.73 13.24
C VAL A 410 14.26 -2.25 13.38
N GLY A 411 14.74 -2.77 14.52
CA GLY A 411 14.77 -4.21 14.80
C GLY A 411 13.38 -4.83 14.81
N GLU A 412 12.41 -4.17 15.44
CA GLU A 412 11.01 -4.60 15.50
C GLU A 412 10.36 -4.58 14.11
N TYR A 413 10.55 -3.50 13.35
CA TYR A 413 10.00 -3.37 12.01
C TYR A 413 10.67 -4.30 10.98
N ARG A 414 11.96 -4.64 11.17
CA ARG A 414 12.70 -5.59 10.30
C ARG A 414 12.06 -6.97 10.28
N LYS A 415 11.43 -7.41 11.38
CA LYS A 415 10.73 -8.70 11.48
C LYS A 415 9.70 -8.89 10.36
N ILE A 416 9.10 -7.81 9.85
CA ILE A 416 8.15 -7.85 8.74
C ILE A 416 8.82 -8.41 7.47
N ALA A 417 10.07 -8.03 7.18
CA ALA A 417 10.80 -8.55 6.03
C ALA A 417 11.13 -10.04 6.20
N ASP A 418 11.50 -10.44 7.41
CA ASP A 418 11.78 -11.85 7.74
C ASP A 418 10.52 -12.71 7.57
N GLU A 419 9.35 -12.21 7.99
CA GLU A 419 8.06 -12.88 7.82
C GLU A 419 7.66 -13.03 6.34
N VAL A 420 7.96 -12.02 5.51
CA VAL A 420 7.74 -12.11 4.06
C VAL A 420 8.56 -13.25 3.46
N LEU A 421 9.84 -13.37 3.83
CA LEU A 421 10.70 -14.46 3.34
C LEU A 421 10.24 -15.82 3.87
N ARG A 422 9.90 -15.92 5.16
CA ARG A 422 9.40 -17.14 5.78
C ARG A 422 8.14 -17.68 5.08
N LEU A 423 7.28 -16.78 4.58
CA LEU A 423 6.04 -17.13 3.89
C LEU A 423 6.15 -17.08 2.36
N ALA A 424 7.34 -16.84 1.81
CA ALA A 424 7.55 -16.70 0.38
C ALA A 424 7.19 -18.01 -0.35
N PRO A 425 6.33 -17.95 -1.38
CA PRO A 425 6.04 -19.13 -2.19
C PRO A 425 7.25 -19.58 -3.02
N ASP A 426 7.27 -20.87 -3.36
CA ASP A 426 8.24 -21.41 -4.30
C ASP A 426 8.14 -20.69 -5.67
N PRO A 427 9.26 -20.17 -6.21
CA PRO A 427 9.24 -19.34 -7.41
C PRO A 427 9.15 -20.13 -8.72
N ASP A 428 9.44 -21.43 -8.73
CA ASP A 428 9.29 -22.30 -9.91
C ASP A 428 7.84 -22.75 -10.06
N ARG A 429 7.17 -22.99 -8.94
CA ARG A 429 5.79 -23.46 -8.89
C ARG A 429 4.76 -22.34 -8.85
N TYR A 430 5.07 -21.23 -8.17
CA TYR A 430 4.19 -20.09 -7.98
C TYR A 430 4.88 -18.76 -8.35
N PRO A 431 5.37 -18.62 -9.59
CA PRO A 431 6.24 -17.53 -10.00
C PRO A 431 5.67 -16.14 -9.70
N ARG A 432 4.37 -15.93 -9.93
CA ARG A 432 3.71 -14.65 -9.65
C ARG A 432 3.63 -14.33 -8.16
N ALA A 433 3.23 -15.31 -7.33
CA ALA A 433 3.09 -15.08 -5.90
C ALA A 433 4.46 -14.90 -5.22
N ALA A 434 5.46 -15.66 -5.66
CA ALA A 434 6.85 -15.47 -5.27
C ALA A 434 7.38 -14.09 -5.68
N ALA A 435 7.06 -13.63 -6.90
CA ALA A 435 7.44 -12.29 -7.35
C ALA A 435 6.77 -11.17 -6.53
N GLU A 436 5.52 -11.35 -6.11
CA GLU A 436 4.84 -10.42 -5.19
C GLU A 436 5.49 -10.41 -3.80
N ALA A 437 5.93 -11.56 -3.29
CA ALA A 437 6.65 -11.67 -2.03
C ALA A 437 8.05 -11.02 -2.11
N ALA A 438 8.81 -11.29 -3.17
CA ALA A 438 10.10 -10.64 -3.42
C ALA A 438 9.98 -9.11 -3.48
N ARG A 439 8.94 -8.60 -4.17
CA ARG A 439 8.61 -7.16 -4.18
C ARG A 439 8.30 -6.64 -2.77
N ALA A 440 7.48 -7.36 -2.00
CA ALA A 440 7.12 -6.98 -0.64
C ALA A 440 8.33 -6.92 0.30
N PHE A 441 9.22 -7.91 0.21
CA PHE A 441 10.47 -7.96 0.96
C PHE A 441 11.33 -6.73 0.65
N LEU A 442 11.56 -6.44 -0.63
CA LEU A 442 12.38 -5.30 -1.06
C LEU A 442 11.75 -3.94 -0.73
N LEU A 443 10.41 -3.82 -0.73
CA LEU A 443 9.73 -2.60 -0.29
C LEU A 443 10.12 -2.24 1.16
N ILE A 444 10.08 -3.23 2.05
CA ILE A 444 10.44 -3.04 3.46
C ILE A 444 11.95 -2.85 3.62
N ARG A 445 12.77 -3.73 3.02
CA ARG A 445 14.23 -3.68 3.17
C ARG A 445 14.84 -2.40 2.62
N LEU A 446 14.50 -2.02 1.39
CA LEU A 446 15.01 -0.76 0.81
C LEU A 446 14.45 0.46 1.54
N GLY A 447 13.20 0.39 2.01
CA GLY A 447 12.64 1.45 2.83
C GLY A 447 13.42 1.67 4.15
N LEU A 448 13.84 0.59 4.83
CA LEU A 448 14.66 0.64 6.05
C LEU A 448 16.09 1.13 5.78
N HIS A 449 16.67 0.81 4.62
CA HIS A 449 18.04 1.23 4.31
C HIS A 449 18.13 2.67 3.80
N LEU A 450 17.14 3.11 3.02
CA LEU A 450 17.25 4.39 2.30
C LEU A 450 16.54 5.54 3.01
N GLY A 451 15.51 5.25 3.82
CA GLY A 451 14.70 6.27 4.47
C GLY A 451 13.99 7.23 3.51
N LEU A 452 13.82 6.86 2.24
CA LEU A 452 13.28 7.75 1.21
C LEU A 452 11.80 8.06 1.43
N ARG A 453 11.38 9.25 0.99
CA ARG A 453 9.96 9.57 0.84
C ARG A 453 9.32 8.66 -0.20
N GLN A 454 8.02 8.38 -0.06
CA GLN A 454 7.29 7.46 -0.95
C GLN A 454 7.47 7.80 -2.43
N LYS A 455 7.51 9.09 -2.80
CA LYS A 455 7.71 9.53 -4.19
C LYS A 455 9.03 8.99 -4.74
N ASN A 456 10.12 9.20 -4.01
CA ASN A 456 11.47 8.84 -4.43
C ASN A 456 11.62 7.32 -4.52
N LEU A 457 11.07 6.58 -3.55
CA LEU A 457 11.11 5.11 -3.57
C LEU A 457 10.24 4.53 -4.69
N ARG A 458 9.04 5.07 -4.89
CA ARG A 458 8.08 4.66 -5.95
C ARG A 458 8.63 4.92 -7.35
N GLN A 459 9.28 6.07 -7.54
CA GLN A 459 9.79 6.51 -8.85
C GLN A 459 11.23 6.10 -9.10
N LEU A 460 11.88 5.40 -8.17
CA LEU A 460 13.25 4.91 -8.32
C LEU A 460 13.36 4.06 -9.60
N MET A 461 14.24 4.46 -10.51
CA MET A 461 14.54 3.75 -11.74
C MET A 461 15.49 2.59 -11.45
N VAL A 462 15.54 1.59 -12.33
CA VAL A 462 16.51 0.49 -12.24
C VAL A 462 17.45 0.51 -13.44
N CYS A 463 18.75 0.33 -13.16
CA CYS A 463 19.75 -0.04 -14.16
C CYS A 463 20.25 -1.46 -13.86
N PRO A 464 19.93 -2.43 -14.73
CA PRO A 464 20.55 -3.76 -14.71
C PRO A 464 22.09 -3.67 -14.79
N ARG A 465 22.79 -4.67 -14.27
CA ARG A 465 24.27 -4.70 -14.21
C ARG A 465 24.94 -4.70 -15.59
N ASP A 466 24.25 -5.23 -16.59
CA ASP A 466 24.70 -5.34 -17.98
C ASP A 466 24.48 -4.06 -18.80
N ARG A 467 24.02 -2.97 -18.16
CA ARG A 467 23.73 -1.71 -18.83
C ARG A 467 24.48 -0.55 -18.22
N LEU A 468 24.81 0.42 -19.06
CA LEU A 468 25.38 1.68 -18.63
C LEU A 468 24.33 2.48 -17.82
N PRO A 469 24.65 2.90 -16.59
CA PRO A 469 23.77 3.74 -15.81
C PRO A 469 23.51 5.11 -16.44
N ARG A 470 22.40 5.74 -16.03
CA ARG A 470 22.12 7.11 -16.44
C ARG A 470 23.11 8.07 -15.81
N SER A 471 23.48 9.11 -16.56
CA SER A 471 24.30 10.20 -16.02
C SER A 471 23.49 11.03 -15.01
N GLU A 472 24.18 11.71 -14.09
CA GLU A 472 23.51 12.55 -13.09
C GLU A 472 22.65 13.64 -13.76
N ARG A 473 23.12 14.22 -14.86
CA ARG A 473 22.34 15.19 -15.67
C ARG A 473 21.05 14.61 -16.24
N GLN A 474 21.07 13.35 -16.69
CA GLN A 474 19.85 12.67 -17.15
C GLN A 474 18.87 12.45 -15.99
N LEU A 475 19.37 12.06 -14.82
CA LEU A 475 18.55 11.88 -13.62
C LEU A 475 17.96 13.21 -13.13
N GLU A 476 18.73 14.31 -13.18
CA GLU A 476 18.28 15.66 -12.85
C GLU A 476 17.16 16.14 -13.77
N ALA A 477 17.29 15.89 -15.08
CA ALA A 477 16.25 16.21 -16.06
C ALA A 477 14.96 15.43 -15.79
N LEU A 478 15.09 14.16 -15.39
CA LEU A 478 13.94 13.32 -15.02
C LEU A 478 13.38 13.63 -13.63
N LYS A 479 14.16 14.28 -12.76
CA LYS A 479 13.90 14.45 -11.31
C LYS A 479 13.61 13.10 -10.63
N ARG A 480 14.38 12.06 -10.98
CA ARG A 480 14.23 10.69 -10.47
C ARG A 480 15.57 10.10 -10.08
N GLY A 481 15.55 9.19 -9.12
CA GLY A 481 16.71 8.39 -8.73
C GLY A 481 16.86 7.12 -9.55
N GLU A 482 18.01 6.47 -9.41
CA GLU A 482 18.32 5.17 -10.02
C GLU A 482 19.01 4.24 -9.02
N ILE A 483 18.58 2.98 -8.95
CA ILE A 483 19.33 1.90 -8.33
C ILE A 483 20.15 1.18 -9.41
N ARG A 484 21.45 1.03 -9.15
CA ARG A 484 22.43 0.53 -10.13
C ARG A 484 23.59 -0.16 -9.43
N TRP A 485 24.40 -0.90 -10.19
CA TRP A 485 25.62 -1.48 -9.66
C TRP A 485 26.78 -0.48 -9.71
N SER A 486 27.51 -0.33 -8.61
CA SER A 486 28.75 0.42 -8.54
C SER A 486 29.91 -0.53 -8.74
N GLU A 487 30.63 -0.40 -9.85
CA GLU A 487 31.87 -1.15 -10.08
C GLU A 487 32.98 -0.75 -9.10
N ARG A 488 33.00 0.52 -8.68
CA ARG A 488 34.00 1.04 -7.73
C ARG A 488 33.81 0.45 -6.34
N ASP A 489 32.57 0.35 -5.88
CA ASP A 489 32.24 -0.02 -4.50
C ASP A 489 31.78 -1.49 -4.39
N HIS A 490 31.80 -2.24 -5.50
CA HIS A 490 31.35 -3.63 -5.64
C HIS A 490 29.98 -3.90 -4.98
N GLY A 491 29.01 -3.01 -5.23
CA GLY A 491 27.71 -3.09 -4.58
C GLY A 491 26.60 -2.35 -5.30
N TRP A 492 25.36 -2.70 -4.98
CA TRP A 492 24.20 -1.95 -5.45
C TRP A 492 24.15 -0.57 -4.78
N GLU A 493 24.24 0.50 -5.56
CA GLU A 493 24.09 1.87 -5.09
C GLU A 493 22.76 2.48 -5.53
N VAL A 494 22.25 3.41 -4.72
CA VAL A 494 21.12 4.28 -5.06
C VAL A 494 21.64 5.70 -5.21
N VAL A 495 21.42 6.28 -6.40
CA VAL A 495 21.81 7.66 -6.73
C VAL A 495 20.58 8.47 -7.06
N ILE A 496 20.38 9.58 -6.36
CA ILE A 496 19.22 10.45 -6.53
C ILE A 496 19.69 11.91 -6.56
N PRO A 497 19.42 12.67 -7.63
CA PRO A 497 19.81 14.07 -7.70
C PRO A 497 19.07 14.90 -6.64
N ALA A 498 19.73 15.93 -6.10
CA ALA A 498 19.17 16.78 -5.06
C ALA A 498 17.80 17.36 -5.47
N ASN A 499 17.66 17.80 -6.72
CA ASN A 499 16.44 18.41 -7.27
C ASN A 499 15.22 17.47 -7.33
N ALA A 500 15.39 16.15 -7.13
CA ALA A 500 14.30 15.20 -7.00
C ALA A 500 13.68 15.22 -5.59
N PHE A 501 14.43 15.69 -4.59
CA PHE A 501 13.93 15.84 -3.23
C PHE A 501 13.18 17.16 -3.04
N LYS A 502 12.07 17.11 -2.30
CA LYS A 502 11.36 18.33 -1.87
C LYS A 502 12.22 19.25 -0.99
N ASN A 503 13.25 18.72 -0.33
CA ASN A 503 14.17 19.49 0.52
C ASN A 503 15.54 19.72 -0.17
N ALA A 504 15.56 19.84 -1.50
CA ALA A 504 16.80 19.99 -2.28
C ALA A 504 17.73 21.12 -1.78
N GLY A 505 17.16 22.21 -1.27
CA GLY A 505 17.92 23.35 -0.72
C GLY A 505 18.27 23.25 0.77
N SER A 506 18.06 22.09 1.40
CA SER A 506 18.49 21.89 2.80
C SER A 506 19.99 21.64 2.89
N SER A 507 20.56 21.93 4.07
CA SER A 507 21.98 21.70 4.38
C SER A 507 22.44 20.26 4.18
N PHE A 508 21.52 19.28 4.20
CA PHE A 508 21.83 17.88 3.92
C PHE A 508 22.40 17.67 2.52
N PHE A 509 21.88 18.36 1.51
CA PHE A 509 22.27 18.12 0.12
C PHE A 509 23.46 18.98 -0.29
N ASP A 510 23.49 20.26 0.12
CA ASP A 510 24.53 21.22 -0.30
C ASP A 510 24.83 21.15 -1.83
N GLY A 511 23.77 21.01 -2.63
CA GLY A 511 23.84 20.85 -4.09
C GLY A 511 24.30 19.48 -4.60
N ARG A 512 24.66 18.53 -3.73
CA ARG A 512 25.15 17.19 -4.08
C ARG A 512 24.02 16.16 -4.16
N PRO A 513 24.13 15.13 -5.02
CA PRO A 513 23.17 14.05 -5.07
C PRO A 513 23.23 13.20 -3.80
N PHE A 514 22.09 12.59 -3.43
CA PHE A 514 22.07 11.48 -2.50
C PHE A 514 22.73 10.27 -3.17
N ARG A 515 23.71 9.67 -2.50
CA ARG A 515 24.36 8.44 -2.93
C ARG A 515 24.52 7.51 -1.72
N LEU A 516 24.01 6.29 -1.84
CA LEU A 516 24.15 5.26 -0.81
C LEU A 516 24.44 3.91 -1.46
N VAL A 517 25.56 3.28 -1.10
CA VAL A 517 25.83 1.88 -1.41
C VAL A 517 25.08 1.02 -0.38
N LEU A 518 24.24 0.11 -0.88
CA LEU A 518 23.45 -0.78 -0.05
C LEU A 518 24.34 -1.88 0.53
N PRO A 519 24.29 -2.14 1.85
CA PRO A 519 25.08 -3.19 2.45
C PRO A 519 24.53 -4.57 2.05
N ASP A 520 25.40 -5.56 1.82
CA ASP A 520 24.95 -6.93 1.51
C ASP A 520 24.63 -7.74 2.78
N LEU A 521 23.74 -7.20 3.62
CA LEU A 521 23.29 -7.87 4.83
C LEU A 521 22.09 -8.75 4.53
N GLY A 522 22.16 -10.03 4.92
CA GLY A 522 21.11 -11.01 4.67
C GLY A 522 20.87 -11.29 3.19
N GLY A 523 21.93 -11.26 2.38
CA GLY A 523 21.85 -11.52 0.93
C GLY A 523 21.05 -10.49 0.14
N LEU A 524 21.04 -9.23 0.57
CA LEU A 524 20.26 -8.17 -0.06
C LEU A 524 20.62 -8.02 -1.55
N HIS A 525 21.90 -8.13 -1.92
CA HIS A 525 22.34 -8.01 -3.31
C HIS A 525 21.76 -9.12 -4.17
N ARG A 526 21.79 -10.36 -3.67
CA ARG A 526 21.16 -11.52 -4.32
C ARG A 526 19.65 -11.29 -4.52
N HIS A 527 18.94 -10.82 -3.50
CA HIS A 527 17.51 -10.57 -3.62
C HIS A 527 17.18 -9.45 -4.62
N ILE A 528 18.01 -8.41 -4.71
CA ILE A 528 17.86 -7.36 -5.74
C ILE A 528 18.08 -7.96 -7.13
N ASP A 529 19.13 -8.76 -7.31
CA ASP A 529 19.43 -9.43 -8.58
C ASP A 529 18.31 -10.37 -9.04
N GLU A 530 17.85 -11.26 -8.14
CA GLU A 530 16.75 -12.18 -8.41
C GLU A 530 15.46 -11.42 -8.72
N PHE A 531 15.19 -10.33 -8.00
CA PHE A 531 14.03 -9.51 -8.28
C PHE A 531 14.08 -8.91 -9.68
N ILE A 532 15.20 -8.30 -10.07
CA ILE A 532 15.36 -7.67 -11.39
C ILE A 532 15.27 -8.71 -12.51
N ARG A 533 15.99 -9.83 -12.39
CA ARG A 533 16.14 -10.80 -13.49
C ARG A 533 14.97 -11.78 -13.61
N ARG A 534 14.42 -12.22 -12.48
CA ARG A 534 13.41 -13.30 -12.45
C ARG A 534 12.03 -12.77 -12.14
N HIS A 535 11.86 -12.04 -11.04
CA HIS A 535 10.53 -11.71 -10.52
C HIS A 535 9.85 -10.54 -11.22
N ARG A 536 10.60 -9.47 -11.49
CA ARG A 536 10.09 -8.24 -12.11
C ARG A 536 9.51 -8.49 -13.51
N PRO A 537 10.13 -9.30 -14.40
CA PRO A 537 9.49 -9.71 -15.65
C PRO A 537 8.15 -10.43 -15.47
N VAL A 538 8.02 -11.31 -14.46
CA VAL A 538 6.76 -12.00 -14.15
C VAL A 538 5.65 -11.01 -13.73
N LEU A 539 6.01 -9.94 -13.01
CA LEU A 539 5.05 -8.90 -12.62
C LEU A 539 4.63 -8.01 -13.79
N LEU A 540 5.55 -7.73 -14.71
CA LEU A 540 5.29 -6.96 -15.93
C LEU A 540 4.38 -7.72 -16.90
N GLY A 541 4.62 -9.03 -17.08
CA GLY A 541 3.94 -9.79 -18.11
C GLY A 541 4.27 -9.24 -19.50
N THR A 542 3.24 -8.88 -20.27
CA THR A 542 3.39 -8.38 -21.66
C THR A 542 3.39 -6.86 -21.77
N ILE A 543 3.26 -6.11 -20.67
CA ILE A 543 3.20 -4.66 -20.73
C ILE A 543 4.59 -4.05 -20.93
N ALA A 544 4.64 -2.89 -21.58
CA ALA A 544 5.88 -2.12 -21.72
C ALA A 544 6.49 -1.79 -20.35
N ASP A 545 7.80 -2.00 -20.25
CA ASP A 545 8.55 -1.77 -19.03
C ASP A 545 8.70 -0.26 -18.76
N PRO A 546 8.19 0.28 -17.64
CA PRO A 546 8.32 1.70 -17.30
C PRO A 546 9.74 2.08 -16.80
N GLY A 547 10.63 1.12 -16.61
CA GLY A 547 12.00 1.32 -16.09
C GLY A 547 12.08 1.55 -14.58
N THR A 548 10.96 1.54 -13.86
CA THR A 548 10.92 1.71 -12.40
C THR A 548 11.32 0.43 -11.68
N PHE A 549 12.07 0.52 -10.60
CA PHE A 549 12.47 -0.65 -9.81
C PHE A 549 11.24 -1.44 -9.34
N PHE A 550 10.32 -0.77 -8.64
CA PHE A 550 9.05 -1.38 -8.24
C PHE A 550 7.99 -1.28 -9.33
N VAL A 551 7.31 -2.39 -9.59
CA VAL A 551 6.21 -2.50 -10.57
C VAL A 551 5.00 -3.22 -9.98
N LYS A 552 3.82 -2.84 -10.45
CA LYS A 552 2.55 -3.52 -10.10
C LYS A 552 2.53 -4.92 -10.70
N THR A 553 1.74 -5.79 -10.08
CA THR A 553 1.32 -7.03 -10.74
C THR A 553 0.32 -6.65 -11.83
N THR A 554 0.67 -6.79 -13.10
CA THR A 554 -0.18 -6.36 -14.21
C THR A 554 -1.37 -7.32 -14.40
N LYS A 555 -2.51 -6.78 -14.80
CA LYS A 555 -3.70 -7.54 -15.22
C LYS A 555 -3.94 -7.27 -16.70
N VAL A 556 -4.81 -8.05 -17.33
CA VAL A 556 -5.23 -7.82 -18.72
C VAL A 556 -5.74 -6.39 -18.93
N THR A 557 -6.37 -5.79 -17.92
CA THR A 557 -6.91 -4.42 -17.96
C THR A 557 -5.89 -3.34 -17.56
N SER A 558 -4.65 -3.70 -17.22
CA SER A 558 -3.63 -2.74 -16.77
C SER A 558 -3.12 -1.92 -17.94
N ARG A 559 -3.18 -0.59 -17.81
CA ARG A 559 -2.60 0.35 -18.80
C ARG A 559 -1.13 0.66 -18.57
N THR A 560 -0.65 0.49 -17.34
CA THR A 560 0.76 0.70 -16.96
C THR A 560 1.10 -0.17 -15.75
N ALA A 561 2.34 -0.64 -15.70
CA ALA A 561 2.92 -1.30 -14.53
C ALA A 561 3.45 -0.32 -13.48
N GLU A 562 3.63 0.95 -13.80
CA GLU A 562 4.15 1.95 -12.86
C GLU A 562 3.15 2.23 -11.73
N TYR A 563 3.68 2.41 -10.52
CA TYR A 563 2.90 2.81 -9.36
C TYR A 563 2.61 4.31 -9.37
N ASP A 564 1.36 4.67 -9.09
CA ASP A 564 0.99 6.02 -8.66
C ASP A 564 1.00 6.10 -7.12
N GLN A 565 0.67 7.27 -6.57
CA GLN A 565 0.66 7.48 -5.11
C GLN A 565 -0.28 6.52 -4.38
N ASN A 566 -1.48 6.31 -4.90
CA ASN A 566 -2.52 5.54 -4.23
C ASN A 566 -2.20 4.04 -4.31
N THR A 567 -1.84 3.55 -5.49
CA THR A 567 -1.48 2.15 -5.72
C THR A 567 -0.20 1.77 -4.97
N PHE A 568 0.77 2.68 -4.81
CA PHE A 568 1.95 2.43 -3.99
C PHE A 568 1.62 2.38 -2.50
N TYR A 569 0.77 3.30 -2.02
CA TYR A 569 0.26 3.28 -0.65
C TYR A 569 -0.45 1.96 -0.34
N GLU A 570 -1.35 1.52 -1.22
CA GLU A 570 -2.09 0.26 -1.06
C GLU A 570 -1.18 -0.96 -1.14
N ALA A 571 -0.16 -0.94 -2.01
CA ALA A 571 0.84 -2.01 -2.05
C ALA A 571 1.59 -2.13 -0.72
N TRP A 572 2.04 -1.01 -0.15
CA TRP A 572 2.68 -0.98 1.15
C TRP A 572 1.74 -1.48 2.26
N ARG A 573 0.53 -0.93 2.30
CA ARG A 573 -0.50 -1.29 3.28
C ARG A 573 -0.80 -2.79 3.23
N LEU A 574 -0.86 -3.38 2.04
CA LEU A 574 -1.07 -4.82 1.87
C LEU A 574 0.07 -5.65 2.46
N VAL A 575 1.32 -5.20 2.34
CA VAL A 575 2.46 -5.86 3.00
C VAL A 575 2.28 -5.83 4.52
N ILE A 576 1.93 -4.67 5.08
CA ILE A 576 1.70 -4.51 6.51
C ILE A 576 0.54 -5.39 6.99
N GLN A 577 -0.58 -5.40 6.27
CA GLN A 577 -1.73 -6.22 6.60
C GLN A 577 -1.35 -7.71 6.64
N ARG A 578 -0.65 -8.21 5.62
CA ARG A 578 -0.33 -9.63 5.47
C ARG A 578 0.75 -10.14 6.40
N TYR A 579 1.80 -9.35 6.61
CA TYR A 579 3.04 -9.80 7.24
C TYR A 579 3.42 -8.98 8.49
N GLY A 580 2.91 -7.76 8.62
CA GLY A 580 3.23 -6.90 9.77
C GLY A 580 2.36 -7.21 10.97
N ILE A 581 1.04 -7.12 10.79
CA ILE A 581 0.07 -7.22 11.88
C ILE A 581 -0.02 -8.66 12.38
N PHE A 582 0.30 -8.89 13.65
CA PHE A 582 0.14 -10.20 14.27
C PHE A 582 -1.36 -10.57 14.37
N ASN A 583 -1.72 -11.70 13.76
CA ASN A 583 -3.06 -12.26 13.79
C ASN A 583 -3.12 -13.44 14.78
N PRO A 584 -3.84 -13.31 15.91
CA PRO A 584 -3.90 -14.35 16.95
C PRO A 584 -4.63 -15.62 16.48
N TYR A 585 -5.47 -15.54 15.45
CA TYR A 585 -6.21 -16.70 14.95
C TYR A 585 -5.38 -17.56 14.01
N THR A 586 -4.45 -16.96 13.25
CA THR A 586 -3.60 -17.67 12.29
C THR A 586 -2.16 -17.83 12.75
N GLN A 587 -1.75 -17.14 13.83
CA GLN A 587 -0.37 -17.05 14.30
C GLN A 587 0.61 -16.51 13.23
N ARG A 588 0.09 -15.77 12.25
CA ARG A 588 0.88 -15.12 11.19
C ARG A 588 1.02 -13.62 11.45
N GLY A 589 2.03 -13.01 10.85
CA GLY A 589 2.42 -11.64 11.15
C GLY A 589 3.25 -11.57 12.43
N VAL A 590 3.91 -10.44 12.68
CA VAL A 590 5.02 -10.41 13.64
C VAL A 590 4.94 -9.34 14.72
N ILE A 591 4.11 -8.31 14.56
CA ILE A 591 4.04 -7.19 15.50
C ILE A 591 2.64 -7.10 16.10
N LYS A 592 2.56 -7.32 17.41
CA LYS A 592 1.31 -7.18 18.17
C LYS A 592 0.91 -5.71 18.27
N GLY A 593 -0.38 -5.42 18.08
CA GLY A 593 -0.92 -4.06 18.14
C GLY A 593 -0.60 -3.17 16.94
N LEU A 594 0.19 -3.63 15.97
CA LEU A 594 0.45 -2.87 14.74
C LEU A 594 -0.84 -2.66 13.97
N LEU A 595 -1.05 -1.47 13.41
CA LEU A 595 -2.21 -1.17 12.58
C LEU A 595 -1.79 -0.93 11.13
N PRO A 596 -2.70 -1.11 10.15
CA PRO A 596 -2.39 -0.90 8.74
C PRO A 596 -1.89 0.52 8.50
N HIS A 597 -0.82 0.72 7.75
CA HIS A 597 -0.27 2.06 7.55
C HIS A 597 0.49 2.16 6.21
N GLY A 598 0.89 3.38 5.86
CA GLY A 598 1.52 3.68 4.58
C GLY A 598 3.04 3.82 4.63
N PRO A 599 3.69 4.03 3.48
CA PRO A 599 5.15 4.08 3.35
C PRO A 599 5.83 5.21 4.12
N HIS A 600 5.11 6.27 4.51
CA HIS A 600 5.72 7.37 5.25
C HIS A 600 6.22 6.93 6.63
N ASN A 601 5.51 6.01 7.26
CA ASN A 601 5.77 5.58 8.63
C ASN A 601 7.12 4.87 8.83
N ILE A 602 7.72 4.33 7.77
CA ILE A 602 9.07 3.76 7.88
C ILE A 602 10.13 4.82 8.18
N ARG A 603 9.92 6.06 7.72
CA ARG A 603 10.79 7.19 8.05
C ARG A 603 10.67 7.55 9.52
N ASP A 604 9.46 7.46 10.08
CA ASP A 604 9.23 7.66 11.50
C ASP A 604 9.97 6.62 12.33
N VAL A 605 9.94 5.35 11.91
CA VAL A 605 10.69 4.25 12.52
C VAL A 605 12.20 4.53 12.49
N LEU A 606 12.75 4.95 11.34
CA LEU A 606 14.17 5.24 11.20
C LEU A 606 14.62 6.43 12.04
N ALA A 607 13.91 7.56 11.94
CA ALA A 607 14.21 8.76 12.69
C ALA A 607 14.16 8.47 14.20
N THR A 608 13.11 7.78 14.65
CA THR A 608 12.96 7.41 16.07
C THR A 608 14.04 6.44 16.53
N HIS A 609 14.41 5.43 15.71
CA HIS A 609 15.46 4.49 16.07
C HIS A 609 16.81 5.18 16.24
N ILE A 610 17.25 5.98 15.25
CA ILE A 610 18.51 6.72 15.34
C ILE A 610 18.47 7.71 16.51
N LEU A 611 17.33 8.35 16.74
CA LEU A 611 17.17 9.27 17.85
C LEU A 611 17.27 8.57 19.22
N LYS A 612 16.64 7.40 19.40
CA LYS A 612 16.77 6.60 20.63
C LYS A 612 18.20 6.10 20.86
N GLN A 613 18.88 5.70 19.79
CA GLN A 613 20.24 5.13 19.87
C GLN A 613 21.33 6.19 20.07
N THR A 614 21.12 7.42 19.58
CA THR A 614 22.18 8.44 19.56
C THR A 614 21.86 9.71 20.33
N GLY A 615 20.58 9.96 20.65
CA GLY A 615 20.11 11.24 21.18
C GLY A 615 20.23 12.43 20.22
N SER A 616 20.76 12.24 19.00
CA SER A 616 21.09 13.31 18.06
C SER A 616 19.99 13.54 17.03
N TYR A 617 19.38 14.72 17.05
CA TYR A 617 18.42 15.15 16.03
C TYR A 617 19.07 15.25 14.65
N GLU A 618 20.35 15.61 14.58
CA GLU A 618 21.10 15.74 13.32
C GLU A 618 21.34 14.39 12.66
N ARG A 619 21.83 13.39 13.41
CA ARG A 619 21.99 12.03 12.87
C ARG A 619 20.67 11.43 12.43
N ALA A 620 19.60 11.65 13.20
CA ALA A 620 18.26 11.22 12.84
C ALA A 620 17.75 11.94 11.58
N SER A 621 18.08 13.22 11.38
CA SER A 621 17.66 13.97 10.20
C SER A 621 18.36 13.49 8.93
N TYR A 622 19.62 13.05 9.02
CA TYR A 622 20.34 12.43 7.90
C TYR A 622 19.72 11.12 7.43
N ALA A 623 19.26 10.29 8.37
CA ALA A 623 18.60 9.01 8.06
C ALA A 623 17.31 9.17 7.23
N ILE A 624 16.69 10.35 7.27
CA ILE A 624 15.46 10.66 6.54
C ILE A 624 15.60 11.85 5.58
N GLN A 625 16.81 12.37 5.34
CA GLN A 625 17.05 13.51 4.44
C GLN A 625 16.15 14.72 4.78
N ASP A 626 16.05 15.05 6.06
CA ASP A 626 15.29 16.20 6.58
C ASP A 626 16.18 17.11 7.45
N THR A 627 15.60 18.15 8.06
CA THR A 627 16.35 19.05 8.96
C THR A 627 16.25 18.63 10.43
N PRO A 628 17.27 18.94 11.27
CA PRO A 628 17.23 18.64 12.70
C PRO A 628 16.01 19.24 13.41
N ASP A 629 15.62 20.47 13.07
CA ASP A 629 14.45 21.14 13.65
C ASP A 629 13.14 20.40 13.38
N MET A 630 13.00 19.87 12.16
CA MET A 630 11.84 19.05 11.81
C MET A 630 11.82 17.76 12.61
N VAL A 631 12.98 17.13 12.82
CA VAL A 631 13.07 15.92 13.65
C VAL A 631 12.74 16.22 15.10
N ALA A 632 13.29 17.29 15.69
CA ALA A 632 13.02 17.69 17.06
C ALA A 632 11.53 17.94 17.29
N LYS A 633 10.88 18.66 16.38
CA LYS A 633 9.45 18.97 16.42
C LYS A 633 8.56 17.72 16.34
N HIS A 634 8.94 16.71 15.55
CA HIS A 634 8.09 15.56 15.27
C HIS A 634 8.38 14.33 16.14
N TYR A 635 9.65 14.09 16.49
CA TYR A 635 10.11 12.87 17.15
C TYR A 635 10.68 13.10 18.54
N GLY A 636 10.84 14.35 18.99
CA GLY A 636 11.42 14.69 20.29
C GLY A 636 10.74 14.00 21.49
N ARG A 637 9.46 13.63 21.36
CA ARG A 637 8.70 12.90 22.38
C ARG A 637 9.17 11.45 22.62
N PHE A 638 9.92 10.86 21.69
CA PHE A 638 10.43 9.49 21.78
C PHE A 638 11.87 9.42 22.28
N LEU A 639 12.44 10.56 22.66
CA LEU A 639 13.76 10.59 23.27
C LEU A 639 13.72 9.86 24.62
N PRO A 640 14.71 9.02 24.96
CA PRO A 640 14.82 8.46 26.29
C PRO A 640 14.81 9.58 27.35
N GLN A 641 14.07 9.39 28.44
CA GLN A 641 13.96 10.37 29.53
C GLN A 641 15.32 10.65 30.19
N ASP A 642 16.24 9.69 30.12
CA ASP A 642 17.56 9.75 30.75
C ASP A 642 18.67 10.07 29.73
N LYS A 643 18.69 11.33 29.25
CA LYS A 643 19.76 11.84 28.36
C LYS A 643 21.15 11.70 28.99
N SER A 644 21.22 11.77 30.31
CA SER A 644 22.45 11.69 31.11
C SER A 644 23.06 10.28 31.07
N ALA A 645 22.24 9.24 31.09
CA ALA A 645 22.70 7.85 30.95
C ALA A 645 23.33 7.56 29.57
N LEU A 646 22.78 8.12 28.49
CA LEU A 646 23.32 8.01 27.13
C LEU A 646 24.68 8.73 27.00
N ALA A 647 24.80 9.92 27.59
CA ALA A 647 26.08 10.63 27.67
C ALA A 647 27.11 9.86 28.49
N ALA A 648 26.71 9.28 29.62
CA ALA A 648 27.57 8.46 30.47
C ALA A 648 28.07 7.21 29.75
N GLN A 649 27.25 6.53 28.93
CA GLN A 649 27.70 5.38 28.13
C GLN A 649 28.80 5.75 27.13
N ILE A 650 28.67 6.91 26.46
CA ILE A 650 29.70 7.40 25.52
C ILE A 650 30.97 7.77 26.27
N LEU A 651 30.87 8.43 27.43
CA LEU A 651 32.02 8.74 28.26
C LEU A 651 32.71 7.46 28.77
N ASN A 652 31.93 6.45 29.17
CA ASN A 652 32.44 5.16 29.64
C ASN A 652 33.17 4.36 28.56
N GLN A 653 32.83 4.52 27.27
CA GLN A 653 33.59 3.90 26.17
C GLN A 653 35.05 4.40 26.11
N VAL A 654 35.30 5.65 26.48
CA VAL A 654 36.67 6.19 26.58
C VAL A 654 37.45 5.53 27.70
N TRP A 655 36.79 5.28 28.84
CA TRP A 655 37.40 4.60 29.99
C TRP A 655 37.60 3.09 29.76
N LEU A 656 36.84 2.47 28.85
CA LEU A 656 36.98 1.04 28.49
C LEU A 656 37.99 0.80 27.36
N ALA A 657 38.33 1.83 26.59
CA ALA A 657 39.32 1.78 25.52
C ALA A 657 40.73 2.21 25.97
N ALA A 658 40.86 2.67 27.22
CA ALA A 658 42.12 2.89 27.94
C ALA A 658 42.46 1.64 28.76
#